data_AF-A0A2N2YHK1-F1
#
_entry.id   AF-A0A2N2YHK1-F1
#
_cell.length_a   1.000
_cell.length_b   1.000
_cell.length_c   1.000
_cell.angle_alpha   90.00
_cell.angle_beta   90.00
_cell.angle_gamma   90.00
#
_symmetry.space_group_name_H-M   'P 1'
#
loop_
_entity.id
_entity.type
_entity.pdbx_description
1 polymer ?
#
loop_
_entity_poly.entity_id
_entity_poly.type
_entity_poly.pdbx_seq_one_letter_code
_entity_poly.pdbx_strand_id
1 'polypeptide(L)'
;MKQVYFIISLIFISLSLNSQNTSFKQSKEFQELKKLHSDSYQSIENGVISNSLYDGVKSTLNDYGNPPNWDWVKTFGGSGGDVVREVVTSPDGAIFVTGSFSGNLSFNGNTWSGIGRRDAFIAKFQSDGSLIWFRQFSALEGEKLDAYDIHPDEAGNLYFTGSYTGNITLGTFNLNGTHDINLFLAKADTDGNITMAVTHPTANPLELGLKVDTDDGGNIYVLASLDGTTSRFHASAVIKYDVNGNVIMDFYHEQNFCDMKVVGQSIYLIGTINFEGYIGDFYFDPVSYGDAFVAKANTNMEFAWASMAGHTSSTGDSFGIGLYVSQNEEVFITGFSRFNIVWGSLSSNCWGGFLVKCSADGEFLWLSADSMFSNDTPVDITGHGDYVYVSFVTQTINHYSNIKSILGTSGASIAERTSEYDFGAMAVNTLDNTLITSQNTDGLIGLSKLDGLSLDDDWNVLFGGNSAFAYPIGTALDKNGFQYQFGYASNQIDYFGQQINKGLFLAKQSTTGQPEWIVEFNDANDVGNGVGNSIVYDTNYNCVYIASAFTKPLVIPGGPTLTPDPNAGSFFILKYDSQGNFQWAIQENFKNYSLCLATDQSGNVLISGTFSGNITLGNTNLVDAGLDDIFIAKYNSEGQPVWAVRAGGEDTEWEGLISTDAQDNIYLTGEFYSIDVTVVNESITLQEGDGNIVVAKLNPQGNAQWVHVVGGCTNNEYGDFYGWPTGIRTDADGNSYIKGWCFDSTSFGNIMLTSLLNIPNYDNRYNKFVTKFDNEGNVIWANSINELLSSMDYNQFDIDHQGNVYCGLRTRDTTLIGEEYSFGNSGLNDLIVIKYTTEGQLSWVRAIEDSKAGSAWLSSVRSGGNQSVYVSGWFNDYLNFGNSSFEVNTKTGFIGLMGESNSITLYDRNTDQFMFDLFPNPADKSITVQATDGLSEITGYQITDVTGRQVSAKTQTNLAPNLTIDISAYPAGVYYVKIYSQKSSGVKKLVIH
;
A
#
# COMPACT_ATOMS: atom_id res chain seq x y z
N MET A 1 51.66 58.75 -27.80
CA MET A 1 52.81 57.80 -27.83
C MET A 1 52.92 57.19 -26.44
N LYS A 2 52.97 55.84 -26.37
CA LYS A 2 54.12 55.07 -25.89
C LYS A 2 54.66 55.48 -24.50
N GLN A 3 54.39 54.60 -23.52
CA GLN A 3 55.24 54.18 -22.41
C GLN A 3 55.78 55.20 -21.38
N VAL A 4 55.92 54.66 -20.16
CA VAL A 4 56.65 55.15 -18.97
C VAL A 4 55.98 56.27 -18.15
N TYR A 5 56.05 56.08 -16.82
CA TYR A 5 55.70 57.01 -15.71
C TYR A 5 54.23 57.42 -15.52
N PHE A 6 53.56 56.75 -14.58
CA PHE A 6 52.59 57.26 -13.57
C PHE A 6 52.30 56.04 -12.67
N ILE A 7 52.94 55.80 -11.52
CA ILE A 7 52.85 56.56 -10.26
C ILE A 7 51.44 57.11 -10.03
N ILE A 8 50.70 56.44 -9.14
CA ILE A 8 49.61 56.98 -8.33
C ILE A 8 48.50 57.70 -9.14
N SER A 9 47.44 56.93 -9.45
CA SER A 9 46.07 57.44 -9.38
C SER A 9 45.18 56.38 -8.75
N LEU A 10 44.93 56.58 -7.45
CA LEU A 10 43.77 56.17 -6.64
C LEU A 10 43.08 54.81 -6.95
N ILE A 11 43.11 53.83 -6.03
CA ILE A 11 42.24 53.77 -4.82
C ILE A 11 40.76 53.70 -5.26
N PHE A 12 40.09 52.54 -5.26
CA PHE A 12 39.57 51.85 -4.06
C PHE A 12 39.00 50.44 -4.39
N ILE A 13 38.74 49.65 -3.32
CA ILE A 13 37.81 48.49 -3.19
C ILE A 13 38.34 47.06 -3.46
N SER A 14 38.31 46.29 -2.36
CA SER A 14 38.28 44.83 -2.14
C SER A 14 39.25 43.90 -2.88
N LEU A 15 40.16 43.32 -2.08
CA LEU A 15 40.87 42.07 -2.35
C LEU A 15 39.93 40.85 -2.34
N SER A 16 40.27 39.84 -3.12
CA SER A 16 39.97 38.44 -2.79
C SER A 16 41.16 37.53 -3.14
N LEU A 17 41.46 36.58 -2.23
CA LEU A 17 42.08 35.27 -2.46
C LEU A 17 43.44 35.18 -3.20
N ASN A 18 44.47 34.61 -2.54
CA ASN A 18 44.81 33.16 -2.66
C ASN A 18 46.20 32.81 -2.10
N SER A 19 46.32 31.66 -1.41
CA SER A 19 47.49 30.77 -1.45
C SER A 19 47.22 29.45 -0.68
N GLN A 20 47.70 28.27 -1.09
CA GLN A 20 48.30 27.81 -2.36
C GLN A 20 48.40 26.26 -2.40
N ASN A 21 48.41 25.68 -3.63
CA ASN A 21 49.20 24.49 -4.06
C ASN A 21 48.93 23.09 -3.42
N THR A 22 49.21 21.91 -4.01
CA THR A 22 49.62 21.41 -5.36
C THR A 22 49.57 19.86 -5.33
N SER A 23 49.50 19.05 -6.40
CA SER A 23 48.92 19.12 -7.75
C SER A 23 49.38 17.89 -8.57
N PHE A 24 48.52 17.16 -9.31
CA PHE A 24 48.97 16.23 -10.38
C PHE A 24 48.01 16.21 -11.58
N LYS A 25 48.53 15.86 -12.76
CA LYS A 25 47.93 16.13 -14.09
C LYS A 25 46.85 15.13 -14.53
N GLN A 26 45.77 15.62 -15.12
CA GLN A 26 44.81 14.86 -15.93
C GLN A 26 45.36 14.54 -17.34
N SER A 27 44.92 13.42 -17.93
CA SER A 27 45.09 13.10 -19.35
C SER A 27 44.09 13.87 -20.23
N LYS A 28 44.28 13.77 -21.55
CA LYS A 28 43.66 14.67 -22.55
C LYS A 28 42.22 14.30 -22.94
N GLU A 29 41.65 13.25 -22.35
CA GLU A 29 40.33 12.70 -22.69
C GLU A 29 39.16 13.45 -22.03
N PHE A 30 39.40 14.27 -21.00
CA PHE A 30 38.36 15.05 -20.31
C PHE A 30 37.91 16.33 -21.05
N GLN A 31 38.29 16.52 -22.32
CA GLN A 31 38.01 17.74 -23.10
C GLN A 31 37.08 17.52 -24.31
N GLU A 32 36.64 16.29 -24.60
CA GLU A 32 35.77 16.00 -25.75
C GLU A 32 34.29 15.72 -25.39
N LEU A 33 33.93 15.64 -24.10
CA LEU A 33 32.55 15.42 -23.62
C LEU A 33 31.80 16.70 -23.18
N LYS A 34 32.14 17.86 -23.76
CA LYS A 34 31.30 19.07 -23.65
C LYS A 34 30.99 19.66 -25.03
N LYS A 35 30.01 19.05 -25.72
CA LYS A 35 29.27 19.69 -26.81
C LYS A 35 27.92 19.01 -27.03
N LEU A 36 26.87 19.85 -27.14
CA LEU A 36 25.45 19.50 -27.31
C LEU A 36 24.85 18.89 -26.03
N HIS A 37 23.70 19.34 -25.50
CA HIS A 37 22.77 20.39 -25.95
C HIS A 37 22.79 21.64 -25.05
N SER A 38 22.51 22.80 -25.64
CA SER A 38 22.15 24.04 -24.94
C SER A 38 20.88 24.61 -25.57
N ASP A 39 20.13 25.35 -24.76
CA ASP A 39 19.12 26.34 -25.16
C ASP A 39 17.85 25.78 -25.86
N SER A 40 16.62 26.17 -25.51
CA SER A 40 16.18 27.37 -24.77
C SER A 40 14.68 27.26 -24.41
N TYR A 41 14.26 27.84 -23.28
CA TYR A 41 13.14 28.80 -23.24
C TYR A 41 13.08 29.52 -21.88
N GLN A 42 13.32 30.84 -21.89
CA GLN A 42 12.87 31.83 -20.91
C GLN A 42 11.74 32.63 -21.59
N SER A 43 10.78 33.31 -20.95
CA SER A 43 10.45 33.58 -19.54
C SER A 43 8.95 33.98 -19.46
N ILE A 44 8.38 34.13 -18.26
CA ILE A 44 7.77 35.39 -17.76
C ILE A 44 7.30 35.19 -16.30
N GLU A 45 8.06 35.80 -15.41
CA GLU A 45 7.66 36.58 -14.23
C GLU A 45 6.19 36.55 -13.76
N ASN A 46 5.96 35.99 -12.55
CA ASN A 46 5.44 36.75 -11.40
C ASN A 46 5.56 35.97 -10.06
N GLY A 47 6.73 36.11 -9.42
CA GLY A 47 6.88 36.24 -7.96
C GLY A 47 6.31 35.18 -6.99
N VAL A 48 6.98 34.04 -6.85
CA VAL A 48 7.39 33.50 -5.52
C VAL A 48 8.84 33.04 -5.65
N ILE A 49 9.71 33.38 -4.70
CA ILE A 49 11.13 33.02 -4.71
C ILE A 49 11.31 31.67 -4.01
N SER A 50 11.58 30.61 -4.77
CA SER A 50 12.08 29.35 -4.22
C SER A 50 13.58 29.47 -3.90
N ASN A 51 13.94 29.57 -2.63
CA ASN A 51 15.34 29.63 -2.18
C ASN A 51 15.98 28.23 -2.15
N SER A 52 16.21 27.62 -3.31
CA SER A 52 17.08 26.43 -3.41
C SER A 52 18.56 26.85 -3.32
N LEU A 53 19.00 27.26 -2.14
CA LEU A 53 20.38 27.68 -1.85
C LEU A 53 21.16 26.62 -1.06
N TYR A 54 21.25 25.39 -1.56
CA TYR A 54 22.22 24.40 -1.06
C TYR A 54 22.66 23.37 -2.13
N ASP A 55 23.31 23.85 -3.18
CA ASP A 55 23.98 23.04 -4.23
C ASP A 55 25.29 22.39 -3.71
N GLY A 56 25.19 21.66 -2.59
CA GLY A 56 26.36 21.24 -1.81
C GLY A 56 26.20 20.02 -0.89
N VAL A 57 24.98 19.52 -0.65
CA VAL A 57 24.79 18.22 0.00
C VAL A 57 25.09 17.13 -1.04
N LYS A 58 26.12 16.33 -0.79
CA LYS A 58 26.59 15.32 -1.75
C LYS A 58 25.59 14.17 -1.87
N SER A 59 25.34 13.77 -3.10
CA SER A 59 24.55 12.60 -3.49
C SER A 59 25.20 11.27 -3.06
N THR A 60 24.96 10.84 -1.81
CA THR A 60 25.12 9.44 -1.35
C THR A 60 24.08 9.05 -0.29
N LEU A 61 22.98 9.81 -0.17
CA LEU A 61 21.88 9.49 0.75
C LEU A 61 21.09 8.32 0.16
N ASN A 62 20.75 7.33 1.00
CA ASN A 62 19.89 6.23 0.59
C ASN A 62 18.49 6.77 0.30
N ASP A 63 17.93 6.48 -0.86
CA ASP A 63 16.59 6.94 -1.19
C ASP A 63 15.55 6.03 -0.53
N TYR A 64 14.82 6.58 0.44
CA TYR A 64 13.77 5.91 1.19
C TYR A 64 12.36 6.44 0.86
N GLY A 65 12.23 7.41 -0.07
CA GLY A 65 10.95 7.96 -0.49
C GLY A 65 10.14 6.95 -1.32
N ASN A 66 8.80 7.03 -1.24
CA ASN A 66 7.84 6.01 -1.72
C ASN A 66 8.18 5.41 -3.11
N PRO A 67 8.77 4.20 -3.18
CA PRO A 67 8.71 3.39 -4.39
C PRO A 67 7.30 2.77 -4.49
N PRO A 68 6.84 2.34 -5.67
CA PRO A 68 5.66 1.48 -5.74
C PRO A 68 5.95 0.18 -4.97
N ASN A 69 4.95 -0.35 -4.26
CA ASN A 69 5.10 -1.56 -3.45
C ASN A 69 5.19 -2.80 -4.34
N TRP A 70 6.38 -3.08 -4.87
CA TRP A 70 6.73 -4.30 -5.61
C TRP A 70 7.30 -5.34 -4.63
N ASP A 71 6.78 -6.57 -4.60
CA ASP A 71 7.41 -7.68 -3.85
C ASP A 71 8.85 -7.86 -4.33
N TRP A 72 9.04 -7.72 -5.65
CA TRP A 72 10.32 -7.69 -6.32
C TRP A 72 10.21 -7.11 -7.73
N VAL A 73 11.31 -6.50 -8.16
CA VAL A 73 11.63 -6.23 -9.57
C VAL A 73 12.92 -6.98 -9.89
N LYS A 74 12.95 -7.74 -10.99
CA LYS A 74 14.15 -8.36 -11.55
C LYS A 74 14.39 -7.81 -12.95
N THR A 75 15.59 -7.30 -13.22
CA THR A 75 15.96 -6.85 -14.55
C THR A 75 16.86 -7.87 -15.25
N PHE A 76 16.62 -8.09 -16.55
CA PHE A 76 17.43 -8.93 -17.43
C PHE A 76 17.51 -8.34 -18.84
N GLY A 77 18.53 -8.73 -19.61
CA GLY A 77 18.81 -8.12 -20.91
C GLY A 77 20.30 -7.85 -21.08
N GLY A 78 20.69 -7.03 -22.04
CA GLY A 78 22.06 -6.56 -22.15
C GLY A 78 22.38 -5.77 -23.41
N SER A 79 23.27 -6.29 -24.25
CA SER A 79 24.04 -5.48 -25.20
C SER A 79 23.35 -5.20 -26.54
N GLY A 80 22.03 -5.35 -26.64
CA GLY A 80 21.28 -5.21 -27.88
C GLY A 80 19.78 -5.04 -27.66
N GLY A 81 19.00 -5.31 -28.71
CA GLY A 81 17.55 -5.15 -28.71
C GLY A 81 16.83 -6.39 -28.15
N ASP A 82 16.44 -6.28 -26.88
CA ASP A 82 15.83 -7.34 -26.08
C ASP A 82 14.36 -6.99 -25.80
N VAL A 83 13.46 -7.98 -25.85
CA VAL A 83 12.02 -7.77 -25.62
C VAL A 83 11.38 -9.00 -24.99
N VAL A 84 10.51 -8.78 -24.00
CA VAL A 84 9.48 -9.75 -23.61
C VAL A 84 8.23 -9.50 -24.43
N ARG A 85 7.64 -10.58 -24.93
CA ARG A 85 6.40 -10.52 -25.70
C ARG A 85 5.19 -10.96 -24.88
N GLU A 86 5.35 -12.02 -24.11
CA GLU A 86 4.30 -12.56 -23.25
C GLU A 86 4.88 -13.04 -21.92
N VAL A 87 4.09 -12.91 -20.85
CA VAL A 87 4.31 -13.54 -19.54
C VAL A 87 3.06 -14.32 -19.20
N VAL A 88 3.21 -15.56 -18.73
CA VAL A 88 2.10 -16.39 -18.26
C VAL A 88 2.48 -17.12 -16.98
N THR A 89 1.49 -17.46 -16.17
CA THR A 89 1.67 -18.18 -14.90
C THR A 89 1.05 -19.56 -14.97
N SER A 90 1.58 -20.49 -14.17
CA SER A 90 0.97 -21.81 -13.95
C SER A 90 0.27 -21.87 -12.58
N PRO A 91 -0.65 -22.83 -12.35
CA PRO A 91 -1.37 -22.96 -11.08
C PRO A 91 -0.49 -23.22 -9.85
N ASP A 92 0.78 -23.62 -10.03
CA ASP A 92 1.77 -23.78 -8.96
C ASP A 92 2.59 -22.50 -8.68
N GLY A 93 2.26 -21.39 -9.35
CA GLY A 93 2.92 -20.10 -9.21
C GLY A 93 4.22 -19.95 -9.99
N ALA A 94 4.63 -20.93 -10.82
CA ALA A 94 5.77 -20.71 -11.70
C ALA A 94 5.41 -19.77 -12.86
N ILE A 95 6.36 -18.88 -13.19
CA ILE A 95 6.22 -17.83 -14.19
C ILE A 95 6.98 -18.28 -15.45
N PHE A 96 6.31 -18.22 -16.60
CA PHE A 96 6.92 -18.46 -17.90
C PHE A 96 6.96 -17.17 -18.71
N VAL A 97 8.07 -16.95 -19.40
CA VAL A 97 8.31 -15.75 -20.19
C VAL A 97 8.82 -16.15 -21.57
N THR A 98 8.30 -15.51 -22.62
CA THR A 98 8.77 -15.68 -24.00
C THR A 98 9.16 -14.34 -24.61
N GLY A 99 10.04 -14.39 -25.60
CA GLY A 99 10.44 -13.20 -26.34
C GLY A 99 11.65 -13.46 -27.22
N SER A 100 12.39 -12.39 -27.49
CA SER A 100 13.58 -12.45 -28.32
C SER A 100 14.58 -11.34 -28.01
N PHE A 101 15.84 -11.62 -28.27
CA PHE A 101 16.97 -10.80 -27.84
C PHE A 101 18.06 -10.73 -28.92
N SER A 102 19.01 -9.80 -28.76
CA SER A 102 20.15 -9.68 -29.68
C SER A 102 21.40 -9.17 -28.98
N GLY A 103 22.58 -9.58 -29.46
CA GLY A 103 23.81 -9.40 -28.69
C GLY A 103 23.83 -10.31 -27.46
N ASN A 104 24.38 -9.85 -26.34
CA ASN A 104 24.47 -10.64 -25.11
C ASN A 104 23.34 -10.29 -24.14
N LEU A 105 22.45 -11.23 -23.83
CA LEU A 105 21.47 -11.14 -22.73
C LEU A 105 22.08 -11.74 -21.47
N SER A 106 21.93 -11.09 -20.32
CA SER A 106 22.43 -11.58 -19.03
C SER A 106 21.38 -11.55 -17.93
N PHE A 107 21.42 -12.54 -17.04
CA PHE A 107 20.60 -12.57 -15.82
C PHE A 107 21.25 -13.42 -14.71
N ASN A 108 21.23 -12.91 -13.47
CA ASN A 108 21.78 -13.59 -12.28
C ASN A 108 23.19 -14.20 -12.49
N GLY A 109 24.06 -13.48 -13.19
CA GLY A 109 25.45 -13.91 -13.48
C GLY A 109 25.61 -14.89 -14.64
N ASN A 110 24.51 -15.32 -15.28
CA ASN A 110 24.54 -16.06 -16.54
C ASN A 110 24.51 -15.08 -17.74
N THR A 111 25.07 -15.50 -18.87
CA THR A 111 25.05 -14.75 -20.13
C THR A 111 24.79 -15.70 -21.30
N TRP A 112 23.87 -15.30 -22.18
CA TRP A 112 23.53 -15.95 -23.45
C TRP A 112 23.87 -15.02 -24.60
N SER A 113 24.53 -15.54 -25.64
CA SER A 113 24.99 -14.75 -26.78
C SER A 113 24.14 -15.07 -28.01
N GLY A 114 23.44 -14.06 -28.53
CA GLY A 114 22.66 -14.16 -29.76
C GLY A 114 23.55 -14.44 -30.98
N ILE A 115 23.10 -15.36 -31.84
CA ILE A 115 23.80 -15.75 -33.08
C ILE A 115 23.17 -15.05 -34.29
N GLY A 116 21.85 -15.02 -34.36
CA GLY A 116 21.11 -14.30 -35.39
C GLY A 116 21.06 -12.80 -35.16
N ARG A 117 20.34 -12.10 -36.05
CA ARG A 117 19.93 -10.70 -35.82
C ARG A 117 18.96 -10.59 -34.65
N ARG A 118 18.17 -11.63 -34.41
CA ARG A 118 17.42 -11.89 -33.17
C ARG A 118 17.34 -13.39 -32.95
N ASP A 119 17.53 -13.81 -31.70
CA ASP A 119 17.31 -15.17 -31.22
C ASP A 119 16.09 -15.16 -30.29
N ALA A 120 15.26 -16.21 -30.32
CA ALA A 120 14.14 -16.33 -29.40
C ALA A 120 14.58 -17.02 -28.10
N PHE A 121 13.76 -16.84 -27.05
CA PHE A 121 13.92 -17.60 -25.82
C PHE A 121 12.56 -17.96 -25.21
N ILE A 122 12.59 -19.05 -24.43
CA ILE A 122 11.61 -19.29 -23.36
C ILE A 122 12.36 -19.42 -22.04
N ALA A 123 11.77 -18.94 -20.96
CA ALA A 123 12.36 -18.99 -19.61
C ALA A 123 11.30 -19.36 -18.57
N LYS A 124 11.71 -20.07 -17.52
CA LYS A 124 10.90 -20.39 -16.35
C LYS A 124 11.53 -19.79 -15.10
N PHE A 125 10.74 -19.09 -14.31
CA PHE A 125 11.08 -18.52 -13.02
C PHE A 125 10.18 -19.10 -11.91
N GLN A 126 10.64 -19.06 -10.67
CA GLN A 126 9.78 -19.21 -9.50
C GLN A 126 8.98 -17.92 -9.25
N SER A 127 7.97 -17.99 -8.38
CA SER A 127 7.17 -16.85 -7.93
C SER A 127 7.96 -15.74 -7.20
N ASP A 128 9.21 -16.01 -6.79
CA ASP A 128 10.15 -15.02 -6.21
C ASP A 128 11.03 -14.31 -7.26
N GLY A 129 10.81 -14.60 -8.55
CA GLY A 129 11.58 -14.09 -9.68
C GLY A 129 12.95 -14.74 -9.85
N SER A 130 13.27 -15.82 -9.13
CA SER A 130 14.48 -16.59 -9.37
C SER A 130 14.36 -17.45 -10.64
N LEU A 131 15.38 -17.40 -11.51
CA LEU A 131 15.42 -18.21 -12.73
C LEU A 131 15.60 -19.69 -12.38
N ILE A 132 14.68 -20.54 -12.83
CA ILE A 132 14.83 -22.00 -12.80
C ILE A 132 15.63 -22.46 -14.02
N TRP A 133 15.17 -22.07 -15.22
CA TRP A 133 15.86 -22.39 -16.46
C TRP A 133 15.60 -21.34 -17.56
N PHE A 134 16.53 -21.25 -18.50
CA PHE A 134 16.44 -20.45 -19.73
C PHE A 134 16.75 -21.35 -20.93
N ARG A 135 16.05 -21.16 -22.05
CA ARG A 135 16.24 -21.89 -23.30
C ARG A 135 16.33 -20.89 -24.45
N GLN A 136 17.53 -20.72 -24.99
CA GLN A 136 17.78 -19.94 -26.20
C GLN A 136 17.51 -20.81 -27.43
N PHE A 137 16.88 -20.22 -28.44
CA PHE A 137 16.77 -20.77 -29.78
C PHE A 137 17.39 -19.80 -30.77
N SER A 138 18.46 -20.23 -31.42
CA SER A 138 19.25 -19.36 -32.29
C SER A 138 18.81 -19.42 -33.74
N ALA A 139 18.68 -18.24 -34.34
CA ALA A 139 18.68 -18.12 -35.80
C ALA A 139 20.13 -18.21 -36.34
N LEU A 140 20.27 -18.43 -37.64
CA LEU A 140 21.57 -18.35 -38.31
C LEU A 140 22.06 -16.89 -38.37
N GLU A 141 23.38 -16.70 -38.53
CA GLU A 141 23.96 -15.36 -38.68
C GLU A 141 23.29 -14.59 -39.84
N GLY A 142 22.70 -13.43 -39.52
CA GLY A 142 21.94 -12.61 -40.48
C GLY A 142 20.43 -12.86 -40.52
N GLU A 143 19.96 -13.99 -39.99
CA GLU A 143 18.54 -14.36 -39.91
C GLU A 143 17.88 -13.90 -38.60
N LYS A 144 16.57 -14.09 -38.46
CA LYS A 144 15.79 -13.78 -37.25
C LYS A 144 14.96 -14.97 -36.78
N LEU A 145 14.75 -15.03 -35.46
CA LEU A 145 13.77 -15.87 -34.81
C LEU A 145 13.13 -15.05 -33.67
N ASP A 146 11.82 -14.86 -33.73
CA ASP A 146 11.02 -14.05 -32.81
C ASP A 146 9.87 -14.91 -32.27
N ALA A 147 9.82 -15.17 -30.96
CA ALA A 147 8.65 -15.77 -30.30
C ALA A 147 7.72 -14.66 -29.81
N TYR A 148 6.43 -14.74 -30.12
CA TYR A 148 5.44 -13.70 -29.80
C TYR A 148 4.50 -14.09 -28.65
N ASP A 149 4.18 -15.37 -28.47
CA ASP A 149 3.24 -15.81 -27.44
C ASP A 149 3.59 -17.20 -26.89
N ILE A 150 3.16 -17.49 -25.66
CA ILE A 150 3.38 -18.73 -24.93
C ILE A 150 2.19 -19.09 -24.03
N HIS A 151 1.77 -20.34 -24.09
CA HIS A 151 0.62 -20.87 -23.36
C HIS A 151 0.97 -22.19 -22.66
N PRO A 152 0.71 -22.36 -21.34
CA PRO A 152 0.92 -23.61 -20.63
C PRO A 152 -0.34 -24.50 -20.64
N ASP A 153 -0.20 -25.82 -20.84
CA ASP A 153 -1.28 -26.76 -20.47
C ASP A 153 -1.31 -27.06 -18.95
N GLU A 154 -2.37 -27.73 -18.48
CA GLU A 154 -2.51 -28.13 -17.06
C GLU A 154 -1.34 -28.97 -16.53
N ALA A 155 -0.59 -29.66 -17.41
CA ALA A 155 0.58 -30.44 -17.04
C ALA A 155 1.89 -29.62 -17.07
N GLY A 156 1.83 -28.34 -17.40
CA GLY A 156 2.97 -27.42 -17.46
C GLY A 156 3.85 -27.58 -18.71
N ASN A 157 3.37 -28.26 -19.75
CA ASN A 157 4.02 -28.18 -21.06
C ASN A 157 3.69 -26.85 -21.72
N LEU A 158 4.62 -26.32 -22.50
CA LEU A 158 4.53 -24.97 -23.06
C LEU A 158 4.35 -25.04 -24.58
N TYR A 159 3.30 -24.41 -25.08
CA TYR A 159 3.08 -24.18 -26.50
C TYR A 159 3.48 -22.74 -26.79
N PHE A 160 4.32 -22.50 -27.78
CA PHE A 160 4.75 -21.15 -28.13
C PHE A 160 4.84 -21.00 -29.64
N THR A 161 4.57 -19.78 -30.11
CA THR A 161 4.48 -19.45 -31.53
C THR A 161 5.20 -18.14 -31.84
N GLY A 162 5.43 -17.89 -33.13
CA GLY A 162 6.18 -16.73 -33.56
C GLY A 162 6.52 -16.76 -35.05
N SER A 163 7.63 -16.12 -35.41
CA SER A 163 8.13 -16.05 -36.78
C SER A 163 9.63 -16.28 -36.89
N TYR A 164 10.08 -16.73 -38.07
CA TYR A 164 11.50 -16.92 -38.39
C TYR A 164 11.84 -16.65 -39.86
N THR A 165 13.11 -16.36 -40.12
CA THR A 165 13.68 -16.23 -41.46
C THR A 165 14.79 -17.26 -41.68
N GLY A 166 15.00 -17.69 -42.92
CA GLY A 166 15.96 -18.74 -43.25
C GLY A 166 15.63 -20.09 -42.61
N ASN A 167 16.63 -20.95 -42.44
CA ASN A 167 16.46 -22.25 -41.76
C ASN A 167 16.83 -22.13 -40.28
N ILE A 168 16.04 -22.76 -39.40
CA ILE A 168 16.28 -22.77 -37.95
C ILE A 168 16.21 -24.19 -37.36
N THR A 169 16.74 -24.35 -36.15
CA THR A 169 16.64 -25.60 -35.38
C THR A 169 16.06 -25.31 -34.00
N LEU A 170 14.93 -25.93 -33.67
CA LEU A 170 14.29 -25.88 -32.35
C LEU A 170 14.52 -27.23 -31.65
N GLY A 171 15.47 -27.28 -30.71
CA GLY A 171 15.90 -28.52 -30.06
C GLY A 171 16.51 -29.50 -31.09
N THR A 172 15.80 -30.60 -31.38
CA THR A 172 16.18 -31.57 -32.43
C THR A 172 15.43 -31.40 -33.75
N PHE A 173 14.48 -30.46 -33.82
CA PHE A 173 13.60 -30.27 -34.97
C PHE A 173 14.18 -29.20 -35.90
N ASN A 174 14.33 -29.51 -37.18
CA ASN A 174 14.83 -28.58 -38.19
C ASN A 174 13.65 -28.05 -39.00
N LEU A 175 13.46 -26.73 -38.99
CA LEU A 175 12.43 -26.03 -39.76
C LEU A 175 13.10 -25.31 -40.93
N ASN A 176 12.64 -25.60 -42.15
CA ASN A 176 13.16 -24.96 -43.35
C ASN A 176 12.45 -23.62 -43.56
N GLY A 177 13.17 -22.59 -43.99
CA GLY A 177 12.57 -21.36 -44.49
C GLY A 177 12.06 -21.57 -45.92
N THR A 178 10.75 -21.51 -46.11
CA THR A 178 10.11 -21.55 -47.43
C THR A 178 9.69 -20.17 -47.93
N HIS A 179 9.60 -19.20 -47.01
CA HIS A 179 9.08 -17.85 -47.21
C HIS A 179 10.03 -16.78 -46.66
N ASP A 180 9.78 -15.51 -46.98
CA ASP A 180 10.59 -14.38 -46.51
C ASP A 180 10.46 -14.21 -44.99
N ILE A 181 9.27 -14.49 -44.45
CA ILE A 181 9.00 -14.69 -43.02
C ILE A 181 8.07 -15.90 -42.88
N ASN A 182 8.38 -16.81 -41.95
CA ASN A 182 7.75 -18.12 -41.79
C ASN A 182 7.15 -18.24 -40.39
N LEU A 183 5.93 -18.78 -40.27
CA LEU A 183 5.30 -19.09 -38.97
C LEU A 183 5.87 -20.37 -38.37
N PHE A 184 6.12 -20.39 -37.06
CA PHE A 184 6.36 -21.64 -36.33
C PHE A 184 5.38 -21.85 -35.18
N LEU A 185 5.14 -23.12 -34.85
CA LEU A 185 4.52 -23.58 -33.60
C LEU A 185 5.45 -24.63 -32.97
N ALA A 186 5.72 -24.49 -31.68
CA ALA A 186 6.55 -25.43 -30.93
C ALA A 186 5.91 -25.82 -29.59
N LYS A 187 6.21 -27.03 -29.13
CA LYS A 187 5.88 -27.54 -27.80
C LYS A 187 7.17 -27.86 -27.04
N ALA A 188 7.26 -27.40 -25.80
CA ALA A 188 8.30 -27.77 -24.84
C ALA A 188 7.70 -28.55 -23.66
N ASP A 189 8.48 -29.44 -23.05
CA ASP A 189 8.13 -30.04 -21.75
C ASP A 189 8.35 -29.06 -20.57
N THR A 190 8.05 -29.51 -19.35
CA THR A 190 8.21 -28.73 -18.10
C THR A 190 9.64 -28.28 -17.81
N ASP A 191 10.63 -28.93 -18.42
CA ASP A 191 12.07 -28.62 -18.34
C ASP A 191 12.53 -27.77 -19.54
N GLY A 192 11.61 -27.33 -20.40
CA GLY A 192 11.89 -26.49 -21.57
C GLY A 192 12.56 -27.23 -22.73
N ASN A 193 12.53 -28.56 -22.77
CA ASN A 193 13.04 -29.33 -23.92
C ASN A 193 11.98 -29.39 -25.02
N ILE A 194 12.35 -29.09 -26.26
CA ILE A 194 11.41 -29.15 -27.40
C ILE A 194 11.02 -30.60 -27.67
N THR A 195 9.72 -30.87 -27.60
CA THR A 195 9.10 -32.18 -27.89
C THR A 195 8.38 -32.21 -29.23
N MET A 196 8.07 -31.03 -29.80
CA MET A 196 7.47 -30.85 -31.12
C MET A 196 7.87 -29.48 -31.67
N ALA A 197 8.15 -29.38 -32.97
CA ALA A 197 8.13 -28.11 -33.68
C ALA A 197 7.68 -28.31 -35.13
N VAL A 198 6.82 -27.43 -35.60
CA VAL A 198 6.26 -27.42 -36.96
C VAL A 198 6.25 -26.00 -37.53
N THR A 199 6.20 -25.92 -38.86
CA THR A 199 5.96 -24.68 -39.62
C THR A 199 4.70 -24.86 -40.44
N HIS A 200 3.99 -23.76 -40.73
CA HIS A 200 2.75 -23.78 -41.51
C HIS A 200 2.92 -23.01 -42.83
N PRO A 201 3.45 -23.64 -43.89
CA PRO A 201 3.66 -22.98 -45.17
C PRO A 201 2.34 -22.87 -45.94
N THR A 202 1.81 -21.66 -46.01
CA THR A 202 0.67 -21.27 -46.86
C THR A 202 1.16 -20.89 -48.27
N ALA A 203 0.35 -20.17 -49.05
CA ALA A 203 0.79 -19.55 -50.31
C ALA A 203 1.40 -18.14 -50.11
N ASN A 204 1.40 -17.61 -48.89
CA ASN A 204 1.82 -16.25 -48.61
C ASN A 204 3.30 -16.18 -48.21
N PRO A 205 4.11 -15.27 -48.80
CA PRO A 205 5.52 -15.15 -48.47
C PRO A 205 5.83 -14.56 -47.08
N LEU A 206 4.82 -14.14 -46.30
CA LEU A 206 5.01 -13.42 -45.05
C LEU A 206 4.02 -13.89 -43.96
N GLU A 207 4.49 -14.76 -43.06
CA GLU A 207 3.65 -15.48 -42.10
C GLU A 207 4.16 -15.29 -40.66
N LEU A 208 3.26 -14.90 -39.74
CA LEU A 208 3.58 -14.69 -38.31
C LEU A 208 2.56 -15.44 -37.44
N GLY A 209 3.01 -16.25 -36.48
CA GLY A 209 2.12 -16.76 -35.42
C GLY A 209 2.08 -15.78 -34.27
N LEU A 210 0.95 -15.11 -34.04
CA LEU A 210 0.81 -13.98 -33.11
C LEU A 210 0.37 -14.38 -31.71
N LYS A 211 -0.63 -15.26 -31.60
CA LYS A 211 -1.13 -15.81 -30.32
C LYS A 211 -1.33 -17.33 -30.43
N VAL A 212 -1.20 -18.04 -29.31
CA VAL A 212 -1.41 -19.49 -29.17
C VAL A 212 -2.23 -19.81 -27.94
N ASP A 213 -3.21 -20.71 -28.07
CA ASP A 213 -4.06 -21.17 -26.98
C ASP A 213 -4.42 -22.65 -27.17
N THR A 214 -4.94 -23.32 -26.14
CA THR A 214 -5.32 -24.74 -26.24
C THR A 214 -6.76 -25.02 -25.79
N ASP A 215 -7.37 -26.11 -26.29
CA ASP A 215 -8.62 -26.66 -25.74
C ASP A 215 -8.35 -27.82 -24.76
N ASP A 216 -9.35 -28.14 -23.92
CA ASP A 216 -9.31 -29.25 -22.96
C ASP A 216 -9.02 -30.63 -23.61
N GLY A 217 -9.16 -30.73 -24.94
CA GLY A 217 -8.82 -31.91 -25.74
C GLY A 217 -7.35 -31.98 -26.16
N GLY A 218 -6.55 -30.95 -25.83
CA GLY A 218 -5.16 -30.80 -26.22
C GLY A 218 -4.93 -30.35 -27.66
N ASN A 219 -5.98 -29.88 -28.37
CA ASN A 219 -5.75 -29.24 -29.67
C ASN A 219 -5.17 -27.85 -29.46
N ILE A 220 -4.34 -27.43 -30.42
CA ILE A 220 -3.59 -26.18 -30.34
C ILE A 220 -4.15 -25.21 -31.38
N TYR A 221 -4.41 -23.97 -30.99
CA TYR A 221 -4.92 -22.92 -31.86
C TYR A 221 -3.87 -21.84 -31.98
N VAL A 222 -3.54 -21.44 -33.21
CA VAL A 222 -2.65 -20.32 -33.49
C VAL A 222 -3.42 -19.26 -34.26
N LEU A 223 -3.48 -18.05 -33.70
CA LEU A 223 -3.87 -16.85 -34.44
C LEU A 223 -2.64 -16.35 -35.21
N ALA A 224 -2.78 -16.17 -36.51
CA ALA A 224 -1.69 -15.83 -37.43
C ALA A 224 -1.98 -14.58 -38.26
N SER A 225 -0.93 -13.82 -38.57
CA SER A 225 -0.92 -12.78 -39.62
C SER A 225 -0.32 -13.32 -40.89
N LEU A 226 -0.96 -13.03 -42.03
CA LEU A 226 -0.64 -13.52 -43.36
C LEU A 226 -0.30 -12.39 -44.34
N ASP A 227 0.26 -11.29 -43.86
CA ASP A 227 0.91 -10.26 -44.70
C ASP A 227 2.25 -9.77 -44.14
N GLY A 228 2.76 -10.45 -43.11
CA GLY A 228 4.01 -10.10 -42.44
C GLY A 228 3.98 -8.85 -41.59
N THR A 229 2.84 -8.15 -41.50
CA THR A 229 2.75 -6.98 -40.64
C THR A 229 2.39 -7.43 -39.22
N THR A 230 3.19 -7.01 -38.24
CA THR A 230 2.80 -6.99 -36.82
C THR A 230 1.91 -5.78 -36.52
N SER A 231 1.14 -5.32 -37.50
CA SER A 231 0.34 -4.10 -37.41
C SER A 231 -1.08 -4.45 -36.99
N ARG A 232 -1.83 -3.45 -36.48
CA ARG A 232 -3.27 -3.57 -36.20
C ARG A 232 -4.13 -3.58 -37.49
N PHE A 233 -3.53 -3.88 -38.64
CA PHE A 233 -4.16 -3.94 -39.96
C PHE A 233 -3.54 -5.08 -40.77
N HIS A 234 -4.01 -6.31 -40.56
CA HIS A 234 -3.51 -7.47 -41.30
C HIS A 234 -4.61 -8.47 -41.66
N ALA A 235 -4.36 -9.28 -42.69
CA ALA A 235 -5.19 -10.45 -42.99
C ALA A 235 -4.86 -11.58 -42.00
N SER A 236 -5.88 -12.06 -41.27
CA SER A 236 -5.71 -12.99 -40.16
C SER A 236 -6.11 -14.43 -40.52
N ALA A 237 -5.53 -15.41 -39.83
CA ALA A 237 -6.00 -16.79 -39.86
C ALA A 237 -6.02 -17.42 -38.46
N VAL A 238 -6.95 -18.34 -38.24
CA VAL A 238 -6.96 -19.22 -37.06
C VAL A 238 -6.66 -20.64 -37.53
N ILE A 239 -5.51 -21.18 -37.10
CA ILE A 239 -5.00 -22.49 -37.49
C ILE A 239 -5.13 -23.43 -36.31
N LYS A 240 -5.87 -24.53 -36.47
CA LYS A 240 -6.03 -25.58 -35.45
C LYS A 240 -5.15 -26.78 -35.77
N TYR A 241 -4.38 -27.24 -34.79
CA TYR A 241 -3.53 -28.42 -34.85
C TYR A 241 -3.97 -29.50 -33.86
N ASP A 242 -3.67 -30.76 -34.17
CA ASP A 242 -3.75 -31.86 -33.20
C ASP A 242 -2.58 -31.81 -32.19
N VAL A 243 -2.65 -32.67 -31.17
CA VAL A 243 -1.61 -32.84 -30.13
C VAL A 243 -0.21 -33.21 -30.66
N ASN A 244 -0.09 -33.57 -31.94
CA ASN A 244 1.15 -33.94 -32.63
C ASN A 244 1.63 -32.89 -33.64
N GLY A 245 0.93 -31.75 -33.77
CA GLY A 245 1.27 -30.67 -34.70
C GLY A 245 0.77 -30.87 -36.14
N ASN A 246 -0.17 -31.80 -36.37
CA ASN A 246 -0.84 -31.92 -37.68
C ASN A 246 -1.98 -30.90 -37.77
N VAL A 247 -2.05 -30.14 -38.87
CA VAL A 247 -3.15 -29.20 -39.13
C VAL A 247 -4.48 -29.97 -39.29
N ILE A 248 -5.49 -29.59 -38.50
CA ILE A 248 -6.87 -30.10 -38.58
C ILE A 248 -7.76 -29.11 -39.36
N MET A 249 -7.60 -27.81 -39.11
CA MET A 249 -8.41 -26.75 -39.70
C MET A 249 -7.56 -25.47 -39.86
N ASP A 250 -7.85 -24.70 -40.90
CA ASP A 250 -7.15 -23.48 -41.27
C ASP A 250 -8.17 -22.48 -41.81
N PHE A 251 -8.55 -21.50 -40.98
CA PHE A 251 -9.60 -20.52 -41.26
C PHE A 251 -8.97 -19.17 -41.61
N TYR A 252 -9.10 -18.76 -42.87
CA TYR A 252 -8.59 -17.49 -43.39
C TYR A 252 -9.65 -16.39 -43.33
N HIS A 253 -9.26 -15.17 -42.97
CA HIS A 253 -10.16 -14.03 -42.91
C HIS A 253 -9.50 -12.72 -43.37
N GLU A 254 -10.25 -11.88 -44.09
CA GLU A 254 -9.73 -10.59 -44.61
C GLU A 254 -9.77 -9.46 -43.56
N GLN A 255 -10.61 -9.58 -42.53
CA GLN A 255 -10.63 -8.67 -41.38
C GLN A 255 -9.56 -9.03 -40.36
N ASN A 256 -9.06 -8.04 -39.62
CA ASN A 256 -7.99 -8.21 -38.65
C ASN A 256 -8.51 -8.72 -37.30
N PHE A 257 -7.97 -9.84 -36.82
CA PHE A 257 -8.12 -10.37 -35.47
C PHE A 257 -6.87 -10.02 -34.65
N CYS A 258 -7.03 -9.24 -33.57
CA CYS A 258 -5.93 -8.76 -32.75
C CYS A 258 -5.53 -9.75 -31.63
N ASP A 259 -6.51 -10.46 -31.08
CA ASP A 259 -6.32 -11.36 -29.93
C ASP A 259 -7.37 -12.48 -29.93
N MET A 260 -7.06 -13.61 -29.28
CA MET A 260 -7.84 -14.84 -29.29
C MET A 260 -7.78 -15.54 -27.93
N LYS A 261 -8.94 -15.98 -27.41
CA LYS A 261 -9.02 -16.87 -26.24
C LYS A 261 -9.90 -18.08 -26.52
N VAL A 262 -9.41 -19.27 -26.17
CA VAL A 262 -10.13 -20.54 -26.19
C VAL A 262 -10.59 -20.84 -24.76
N VAL A 263 -11.88 -21.16 -24.62
CA VAL A 263 -12.49 -21.58 -23.33
C VAL A 263 -13.47 -22.71 -23.61
N GLY A 264 -13.15 -23.92 -23.12
CA GLY A 264 -13.96 -25.12 -23.36
C GLY A 264 -14.10 -25.46 -24.85
N GLN A 265 -15.29 -25.22 -25.41
CA GLN A 265 -15.59 -25.41 -26.85
C GLN A 265 -15.82 -24.10 -27.62
N SER A 266 -15.55 -22.97 -26.97
CA SER A 266 -15.74 -21.61 -27.49
C SER A 266 -14.39 -20.99 -27.86
N ILE A 267 -14.35 -20.27 -28.98
CA ILE A 267 -13.24 -19.39 -29.39
C ILE A 267 -13.77 -17.96 -29.39
N TYR A 268 -13.11 -17.09 -28.64
CA TYR A 268 -13.40 -15.66 -28.56
C TYR A 268 -12.34 -14.89 -29.33
N LEU A 269 -12.79 -13.90 -30.10
CA LEU A 269 -11.95 -13.10 -30.98
C LEU A 269 -12.27 -11.62 -30.78
N ILE A 270 -11.25 -10.78 -30.71
CA ILE A 270 -11.35 -9.32 -30.79
C ILE A 270 -10.58 -8.84 -32.03
N GLY A 271 -10.97 -7.72 -32.60
CA GLY A 271 -10.21 -7.14 -33.70
C GLY A 271 -10.73 -5.81 -34.20
N THR A 272 -10.46 -5.53 -35.48
CA THR A 272 -10.90 -4.31 -36.17
C THR A 272 -11.46 -4.65 -37.55
N ILE A 273 -12.64 -4.11 -37.85
CA ILE A 273 -13.30 -4.23 -39.15
C ILE A 273 -12.94 -2.99 -39.99
N ASN A 274 -12.19 -3.21 -41.08
CA ASN A 274 -11.56 -2.13 -41.87
C ASN A 274 -12.34 -1.75 -43.13
N PHE A 275 -13.27 -2.61 -43.57
CA PHE A 275 -14.10 -2.43 -44.75
C PHE A 275 -15.38 -3.29 -44.62
N GLU A 276 -16.40 -2.96 -45.42
CA GLU A 276 -17.66 -3.71 -45.48
C GLU A 276 -17.42 -5.22 -45.70
N GLY A 277 -18.09 -6.07 -44.93
CA GLY A 277 -17.80 -7.51 -44.98
C GLY A 277 -18.62 -8.34 -43.99
N TYR A 278 -18.30 -9.63 -43.94
CA TYR A 278 -18.95 -10.59 -43.05
C TYR A 278 -17.94 -11.18 -42.06
N ILE A 279 -18.41 -11.57 -40.89
CA ILE A 279 -17.75 -12.54 -39.99
C ILE A 279 -18.76 -13.65 -39.75
N GLY A 280 -18.53 -14.83 -40.35
CA GLY A 280 -19.58 -15.85 -40.45
C GLY A 280 -20.80 -15.31 -41.21
N ASP A 281 -21.99 -15.40 -40.60
CA ASP A 281 -23.24 -14.86 -41.16
C ASP A 281 -23.50 -13.39 -40.76
N PHE A 282 -22.62 -12.76 -39.97
CA PHE A 282 -22.82 -11.40 -39.44
C PHE A 282 -22.20 -10.35 -40.36
N TYR A 283 -23.04 -9.48 -40.96
CA TYR A 283 -22.60 -8.37 -41.81
C TYR A 283 -22.22 -7.13 -41.01
N PHE A 284 -21.12 -6.48 -41.40
CA PHE A 284 -20.61 -5.25 -40.82
C PHE A 284 -20.27 -4.21 -41.90
N ASP A 285 -20.54 -2.95 -41.59
CA ASP A 285 -20.32 -1.76 -42.43
C ASP A 285 -19.75 -0.66 -41.52
N PRO A 286 -18.41 -0.52 -41.43
CA PRO A 286 -17.77 0.38 -40.48
C PRO A 286 -17.96 1.85 -40.86
N VAL A 287 -18.09 2.72 -39.86
CA VAL A 287 -18.44 4.14 -40.06
C VAL A 287 -17.28 4.94 -40.66
N SER A 288 -16.01 4.61 -40.35
CA SER A 288 -14.85 5.12 -41.08
C SER A 288 -13.61 4.20 -41.08
N TYR A 289 -12.45 4.66 -40.58
CA TYR A 289 -11.11 4.07 -40.77
C TYR A 289 -10.85 2.71 -40.09
N GLY A 290 -11.83 2.16 -39.38
CA GLY A 290 -11.72 0.90 -38.66
C GLY A 290 -12.56 0.96 -37.38
N ASP A 291 -13.44 -0.02 -37.19
CA ASP A 291 -14.28 -0.12 -35.99
C ASP A 291 -13.96 -1.41 -35.23
N ALA A 292 -13.86 -1.33 -33.89
CA ALA A 292 -13.54 -2.47 -33.04
C ALA A 292 -14.66 -3.52 -33.08
N PHE A 293 -14.33 -4.80 -33.05
CA PHE A 293 -15.33 -5.87 -32.97
C PHE A 293 -14.96 -6.95 -31.96
N VAL A 294 -15.97 -7.69 -31.51
CA VAL A 294 -15.83 -8.93 -30.73
C VAL A 294 -16.73 -10.02 -31.33
N ALA A 295 -16.28 -11.27 -31.29
CA ALA A 295 -17.05 -12.42 -31.77
C ALA A 295 -16.80 -13.68 -30.94
N LYS A 296 -17.81 -14.57 -30.91
CA LYS A 296 -17.73 -15.93 -30.34
C LYS A 296 -18.03 -16.95 -31.43
N ALA A 297 -17.12 -17.89 -31.63
CA ALA A 297 -17.28 -19.05 -32.49
C ALA A 297 -17.12 -20.36 -31.71
N ASN A 298 -17.47 -21.48 -32.31
CA ASN A 298 -17.09 -22.81 -31.79
C ASN A 298 -15.71 -23.24 -32.33
N THR A 299 -15.22 -24.40 -31.88
CA THR A 299 -13.94 -24.98 -32.31
C THR A 299 -13.81 -25.33 -33.81
N ASN A 300 -14.88 -25.18 -34.60
CA ASN A 300 -14.90 -25.33 -36.06
C ASN A 300 -14.99 -23.98 -36.81
N MET A 301 -14.88 -22.84 -36.09
CA MET A 301 -15.06 -21.47 -36.62
C MET A 301 -16.48 -21.19 -37.14
N GLU A 302 -17.49 -21.88 -36.61
CA GLU A 302 -18.90 -21.51 -36.81
C GLU A 302 -19.28 -20.45 -35.76
N PHE A 303 -19.63 -19.24 -36.21
CA PHE A 303 -19.88 -18.09 -35.34
C PHE A 303 -21.27 -18.14 -34.69
N ALA A 304 -21.31 -18.06 -33.36
CA ALA A 304 -22.55 -17.99 -32.58
C ALA A 304 -23.09 -16.56 -32.53
N TRP A 305 -22.20 -15.59 -32.33
CA TRP A 305 -22.50 -14.16 -32.39
C TRP A 305 -21.26 -13.34 -32.74
N ALA A 306 -21.48 -12.15 -33.31
CA ALA A 306 -20.46 -11.11 -33.47
C ALA A 306 -21.11 -9.74 -33.27
N SER A 307 -20.32 -8.75 -32.82
CA SER A 307 -20.76 -7.36 -32.66
C SER A 307 -19.61 -6.39 -32.87
N MET A 308 -19.93 -5.22 -33.41
CA MET A 308 -19.00 -4.15 -33.74
C MET A 308 -19.36 -2.88 -32.96
N ALA A 309 -18.35 -2.09 -32.61
CA ALA A 309 -18.50 -0.76 -32.05
C ALA A 309 -19.21 0.18 -33.04
N GLY A 310 -20.07 1.04 -32.52
CA GLY A 310 -20.68 2.13 -33.28
C GLY A 310 -20.10 3.49 -32.87
N HIS A 311 -20.24 4.47 -33.76
CA HIS A 311 -19.78 5.84 -33.54
C HIS A 311 -20.87 6.88 -33.83
N THR A 312 -20.88 7.97 -33.07
CA THR A 312 -21.84 9.09 -33.28
C THR A 312 -21.36 10.11 -34.33
N SER A 313 -20.15 9.93 -34.89
CA SER A 313 -19.57 10.77 -35.93
C SER A 313 -19.27 9.92 -37.17
N SER A 314 -19.47 10.49 -38.37
CA SER A 314 -19.08 9.88 -39.65
C SER A 314 -17.57 9.86 -39.91
N THR A 315 -16.77 10.19 -38.89
CA THR A 315 -15.30 10.08 -38.87
C THR A 315 -14.82 9.28 -37.66
N GLY A 316 -15.73 8.58 -36.96
CA GLY A 316 -15.43 7.76 -35.81
C GLY A 316 -14.62 6.52 -36.20
N ASP A 317 -13.71 6.12 -35.31
CA ASP A 317 -12.91 4.91 -35.44
C ASP A 317 -12.50 4.38 -34.06
N SER A 318 -12.39 3.07 -33.96
CA SER A 318 -11.99 2.34 -32.76
C SER A 318 -11.26 1.03 -33.10
N PHE A 319 -10.40 0.58 -32.19
CA PHE A 319 -9.57 -0.62 -32.38
C PHE A 319 -9.68 -1.53 -31.17
N GLY A 320 -10.00 -2.80 -31.39
CA GLY A 320 -9.81 -3.86 -30.38
C GLY A 320 -8.32 -4.12 -30.17
N ILE A 321 -7.89 -4.32 -28.92
CA ILE A 321 -6.49 -4.54 -28.56
C ILE A 321 -6.29 -5.91 -27.92
N GLY A 322 -7.01 -6.21 -26.84
CA GLY A 322 -6.89 -7.48 -26.13
C GLY A 322 -8.20 -7.88 -25.45
N LEU A 323 -8.33 -9.17 -25.11
CA LEU A 323 -9.53 -9.72 -24.49
C LEU A 323 -9.21 -10.68 -23.33
N TYR A 324 -10.01 -10.60 -22.27
CA TYR A 324 -9.99 -11.55 -21.16
C TYR A 324 -11.36 -12.23 -21.05
N VAL A 325 -11.38 -13.56 -20.94
CA VAL A 325 -12.60 -14.35 -20.75
C VAL A 325 -12.53 -15.04 -19.40
N SER A 326 -13.53 -14.82 -18.55
CA SER A 326 -13.61 -15.47 -17.24
C SER A 326 -14.03 -16.94 -17.35
N GLN A 327 -13.86 -17.71 -16.27
CA GLN A 327 -14.35 -19.09 -16.18
C GLN A 327 -15.87 -19.22 -16.39
N ASN A 328 -16.63 -18.13 -16.21
CA ASN A 328 -18.08 -18.09 -16.45
C ASN A 328 -18.43 -17.61 -17.88
N GLU A 329 -17.46 -17.60 -18.80
CA GLU A 329 -17.60 -17.12 -20.18
C GLU A 329 -18.01 -15.62 -20.30
N GLU A 330 -17.87 -14.83 -19.23
CA GLU A 330 -17.99 -13.36 -19.33
C GLU A 330 -16.76 -12.79 -20.04
N VAL A 331 -16.98 -11.89 -21.00
CA VAL A 331 -15.95 -11.37 -21.90
C VAL A 331 -15.65 -9.91 -21.58
N PHE A 332 -14.38 -9.61 -21.39
CA PHE A 332 -13.85 -8.27 -21.17
C PHE A 332 -12.97 -7.87 -22.35
N ILE A 333 -13.18 -6.66 -22.85
CA ILE A 333 -12.71 -6.19 -24.16
C ILE A 333 -12.05 -4.85 -23.94
N THR A 334 -10.73 -4.74 -24.17
CA THR A 334 -10.03 -3.46 -24.15
C THR A 334 -9.64 -2.99 -25.54
N GLY A 335 -9.62 -1.67 -25.73
CA GLY A 335 -9.33 -1.06 -27.02
C GLY A 335 -9.13 0.44 -26.93
N PHE A 336 -8.87 1.07 -28.07
CA PHE A 336 -8.67 2.52 -28.17
C PHE A 336 -9.71 3.14 -29.12
N SER A 337 -10.23 4.31 -28.79
CA SER A 337 -11.16 5.07 -29.64
C SER A 337 -10.83 6.56 -29.63
N ARG A 338 -10.90 7.19 -30.81
CA ARG A 338 -10.71 8.64 -30.98
C ARG A 338 -12.02 9.43 -30.93
N PHE A 339 -13.15 8.74 -30.80
CA PHE A 339 -14.47 9.35 -30.77
C PHE A 339 -15.38 8.60 -29.80
N ASN A 340 -16.55 9.17 -29.52
CA ASN A 340 -17.62 8.51 -28.77
C ASN A 340 -17.86 7.10 -29.32
N ILE A 341 -17.83 6.12 -28.42
CA ILE A 341 -17.98 4.69 -28.73
C ILE A 341 -19.32 4.20 -28.20
N VAL A 342 -19.96 3.32 -28.98
CA VAL A 342 -21.27 2.73 -28.70
C VAL A 342 -21.18 1.22 -28.79
N TRP A 343 -21.65 0.50 -27.78
CA TRP A 343 -21.71 -0.96 -27.75
C TRP A 343 -23.12 -1.39 -27.33
N GLY A 344 -23.90 -1.90 -28.28
CA GLY A 344 -25.32 -2.16 -28.06
C GLY A 344 -26.08 -0.87 -27.69
N SER A 345 -26.67 -0.85 -26.49
CA SER A 345 -27.33 0.34 -25.92
C SER A 345 -26.43 1.23 -25.08
N LEU A 346 -25.17 0.84 -24.83
CA LEU A 346 -24.21 1.58 -24.03
C LEU A 346 -23.47 2.59 -24.91
N SER A 347 -23.26 3.80 -24.41
CA SER A 347 -22.45 4.82 -25.11
C SER A 347 -21.63 5.63 -24.13
N SER A 348 -20.43 6.03 -24.53
CA SER A 348 -19.56 6.89 -23.73
C SER A 348 -18.75 7.84 -24.61
N ASN A 349 -18.39 9.01 -24.06
CA ASN A 349 -17.43 9.92 -24.67
C ASN A 349 -16.03 9.32 -24.46
N CYS A 350 -15.33 8.96 -25.54
CA CYS A 350 -14.01 8.34 -25.47
C CYS A 350 -13.00 9.11 -26.33
N TRP A 351 -11.82 9.36 -25.77
CA TRP A 351 -10.65 9.89 -26.48
C TRP A 351 -9.39 9.31 -25.84
N GLY A 352 -9.14 8.03 -26.09
CA GLY A 352 -8.25 7.21 -25.28
C GLY A 352 -8.67 5.74 -25.24
N GLY A 353 -8.38 5.08 -24.13
CA GLY A 353 -8.75 3.69 -23.89
C GLY A 353 -10.22 3.49 -23.56
N PHE A 354 -10.72 2.28 -23.83
CA PHE A 354 -12.01 1.81 -23.33
C PHE A 354 -11.88 0.39 -22.77
N LEU A 355 -12.78 0.06 -21.84
CA LEU A 355 -13.03 -1.29 -21.36
C LEU A 355 -14.54 -1.58 -21.42
N VAL A 356 -14.90 -2.72 -21.99
CA VAL A 356 -16.29 -3.18 -22.14
C VAL A 356 -16.43 -4.57 -21.58
N LYS A 357 -17.57 -4.84 -20.93
CA LYS A 357 -17.99 -6.19 -20.54
C LYS A 357 -19.22 -6.62 -21.33
N CYS A 358 -19.20 -7.85 -21.86
CA CYS A 358 -20.40 -8.54 -22.32
C CYS A 358 -20.54 -9.96 -21.74
N SER A 359 -21.76 -10.48 -21.77
CA SER A 359 -22.07 -11.86 -21.37
C SER A 359 -21.59 -12.89 -22.39
N ALA A 360 -21.62 -14.16 -22.01
CA ALA A 360 -21.31 -15.30 -22.90
C ALA A 360 -22.20 -15.37 -24.17
N ASP A 361 -23.36 -14.71 -24.14
CA ASP A 361 -24.35 -14.63 -25.22
C ASP A 361 -24.27 -13.29 -26.01
N GLY A 362 -23.31 -12.42 -25.69
CA GLY A 362 -23.06 -11.17 -26.41
C GLY A 362 -23.87 -9.96 -25.92
N GLU A 363 -24.55 -10.04 -24.77
CA GLU A 363 -25.24 -8.88 -24.18
C GLU A 363 -24.24 -7.95 -23.47
N PHE A 364 -24.16 -6.69 -23.89
CA PHE A 364 -23.27 -5.69 -23.28
C PHE A 364 -23.79 -5.21 -21.92
N LEU A 365 -22.98 -5.38 -20.88
CA LEU A 365 -23.37 -5.16 -19.48
C LEU A 365 -22.95 -3.78 -18.97
N TRP A 366 -21.71 -3.38 -19.23
CA TRP A 366 -21.21 -2.03 -18.94
C TRP A 366 -20.04 -1.64 -19.88
N LEU A 367 -19.80 -0.33 -19.98
CA LEU A 367 -18.77 0.32 -20.80
C LEU A 367 -18.13 1.42 -19.92
N SER A 368 -16.80 1.40 -19.81
CA SER A 368 -16.01 2.45 -19.17
C SER A 368 -15.02 3.03 -20.18
N ALA A 369 -15.08 4.33 -20.42
CA ALA A 369 -14.27 5.02 -21.45
C ALA A 369 -14.08 6.54 -21.21
N ASP A 370 -14.45 7.03 -20.01
CA ASP A 370 -14.42 8.47 -19.66
C ASP A 370 -13.01 8.88 -19.17
N SER A 371 -12.90 9.97 -18.38
CA SER A 371 -11.67 10.51 -17.75
C SER A 371 -10.72 9.49 -17.11
N MET A 372 -11.22 8.29 -16.79
CA MET A 372 -10.44 7.13 -16.33
C MET A 372 -9.35 6.68 -17.31
N PHE A 373 -9.47 6.95 -18.62
CA PHE A 373 -8.53 6.51 -19.67
C PHE A 373 -8.21 7.60 -20.72
N SER A 374 -8.47 8.87 -20.42
CA SER A 374 -8.32 9.95 -21.41
C SER A 374 -6.85 10.19 -21.77
N ASN A 375 -6.51 10.06 -23.07
CA ASN A 375 -5.16 10.07 -23.66
C ASN A 375 -4.29 8.82 -23.39
N ASP A 376 -4.87 7.78 -22.80
CA ASP A 376 -4.19 6.51 -22.52
C ASP A 376 -4.43 5.51 -23.66
N THR A 377 -3.45 4.69 -23.99
CA THR A 377 -3.57 3.60 -24.98
C THR A 377 -3.39 2.27 -24.27
N PRO A 378 -4.41 1.38 -24.23
CA PRO A 378 -4.23 0.05 -23.64
C PRO A 378 -3.14 -0.74 -24.33
N VAL A 379 -2.42 -1.56 -23.57
CA VAL A 379 -1.42 -2.50 -24.06
C VAL A 379 -1.90 -3.94 -23.90
N ASP A 380 -2.37 -4.29 -22.70
CA ASP A 380 -2.74 -5.66 -22.34
C ASP A 380 -3.88 -5.71 -21.32
N ILE A 381 -4.54 -6.87 -21.18
CA ILE A 381 -5.64 -7.14 -20.27
C ILE A 381 -5.56 -8.55 -19.67
N THR A 382 -5.72 -8.66 -18.35
CA THR A 382 -5.78 -9.95 -17.65
C THR A 382 -6.77 -9.86 -16.48
N GLY A 383 -7.09 -10.97 -15.81
CA GLY A 383 -8.07 -10.96 -14.73
C GLY A 383 -8.15 -12.26 -13.94
N HIS A 384 -8.76 -12.18 -12.77
CA HIS A 384 -9.08 -13.32 -11.92
C HIS A 384 -10.17 -12.95 -10.90
N GLY A 385 -11.11 -13.88 -10.64
CA GLY A 385 -12.26 -13.61 -9.79
C GLY A 385 -13.09 -12.44 -10.31
N ASP A 386 -13.42 -11.49 -9.42
CA ASP A 386 -14.19 -10.28 -9.74
C ASP A 386 -13.33 -9.14 -10.32
N TYR A 387 -12.02 -9.32 -10.54
CA TYR A 387 -11.11 -8.25 -10.96
C TYR A 387 -10.53 -8.43 -12.36
N VAL A 388 -10.40 -7.30 -13.06
CA VAL A 388 -9.77 -7.18 -14.37
C VAL A 388 -8.72 -6.07 -14.31
N TYR A 389 -7.54 -6.35 -14.84
CA TYR A 389 -6.38 -5.46 -14.86
C TYR A 389 -6.11 -5.08 -16.30
N VAL A 390 -5.93 -3.79 -16.54
CA VAL A 390 -5.59 -3.25 -17.86
C VAL A 390 -4.33 -2.40 -17.73
N SER A 391 -3.34 -2.63 -18.60
CA SER A 391 -2.15 -1.80 -18.72
C SER A 391 -2.32 -0.76 -19.82
N PHE A 392 -1.71 0.40 -19.64
CA PHE A 392 -1.85 1.57 -20.51
C PHE A 392 -0.51 2.29 -20.68
N VAL A 393 -0.27 2.86 -21.86
CA VAL A 393 0.79 3.85 -22.12
C VAL A 393 0.15 5.23 -22.26
N THR A 394 0.64 6.23 -21.53
CA THR A 394 0.11 7.61 -21.58
C THR A 394 0.84 8.44 -22.64
N GLN A 395 0.13 9.24 -23.42
CA GLN A 395 0.73 10.09 -24.48
C GLN A 395 1.27 11.44 -23.95
N THR A 396 1.72 11.51 -22.69
CA THR A 396 2.22 12.74 -22.07
C THR A 396 3.71 12.96 -22.33
N ILE A 397 4.20 14.19 -22.11
CA ILE A 397 5.58 14.62 -22.42
C ILE A 397 6.66 13.75 -21.74
N ASN A 398 6.31 13.04 -20.67
CA ASN A 398 7.23 12.23 -19.86
C ASN A 398 7.06 10.70 -20.03
N HIS A 399 6.17 10.22 -20.92
CA HIS A 399 5.99 8.78 -21.21
C HIS A 399 5.82 7.88 -19.95
N TYR A 400 4.76 8.11 -19.16
CA TYR A 400 4.40 7.18 -18.10
C TYR A 400 3.49 6.06 -18.62
N SER A 401 3.57 4.89 -17.99
CA SER A 401 2.62 3.79 -18.19
C SER A 401 1.88 3.47 -16.90
N ASN A 402 0.61 3.10 -17.00
CA ASN A 402 -0.29 2.85 -15.88
C ASN A 402 -0.85 1.42 -15.91
N ILE A 403 -1.15 0.85 -14.75
CA ILE A 403 -2.03 -0.32 -14.59
C ILE A 403 -3.23 0.11 -13.76
N LYS A 404 -4.43 -0.21 -14.23
CA LYS A 404 -5.68 0.04 -13.50
C LYS A 404 -6.38 -1.28 -13.21
N SER A 405 -6.75 -1.47 -11.95
CA SER A 405 -7.56 -2.58 -11.49
C SER A 405 -9.03 -2.16 -11.46
N ILE A 406 -9.91 -2.99 -12.04
CA ILE A 406 -11.29 -2.64 -12.30
C ILE A 406 -12.18 -3.79 -11.82
N LEU A 407 -13.20 -3.46 -11.03
CA LEU A 407 -14.16 -4.43 -10.54
C LEU A 407 -15.08 -4.87 -11.70
N GLY A 408 -14.91 -6.10 -12.14
CA GLY A 408 -15.58 -6.70 -13.29
C GLY A 408 -17.11 -6.75 -13.18
N THR A 409 -17.68 -6.58 -12.00
CA THR A 409 -19.14 -6.51 -11.79
C THR A 409 -19.73 -5.12 -12.04
N SER A 410 -18.95 -4.04 -11.94
CA SER A 410 -19.45 -2.65 -11.98
C SER A 410 -18.72 -1.70 -12.92
N GLY A 411 -17.53 -2.06 -13.41
CA GLY A 411 -16.69 -1.20 -14.25
C GLY A 411 -16.00 -0.05 -13.50
N ALA A 412 -16.12 -0.01 -12.17
CA ALA A 412 -15.41 0.95 -11.33
C ALA A 412 -13.93 0.56 -11.19
N SER A 413 -13.02 1.52 -11.41
CA SER A 413 -11.62 1.37 -11.00
C SER A 413 -11.55 1.43 -9.48
N ILE A 414 -10.72 0.56 -8.89
CA ILE A 414 -10.51 0.48 -7.44
C ILE A 414 -9.12 1.00 -7.05
N ALA A 415 -8.10 0.78 -7.88
CA ALA A 415 -6.75 1.29 -7.67
C ALA A 415 -5.93 1.33 -8.97
N GLU A 416 -4.98 2.26 -9.01
CA GLU A 416 -4.08 2.55 -10.13
C GLU A 416 -2.61 2.49 -9.68
N ARG A 417 -1.70 2.13 -10.60
CA ARG A 417 -0.24 2.17 -10.41
C ARG A 417 0.42 2.78 -11.63
N THR A 418 1.29 3.77 -11.40
CA THR A 418 2.06 4.43 -12.45
C THR A 418 3.52 3.97 -12.42
N SER A 419 4.13 3.88 -13.60
CA SER A 419 5.55 3.59 -13.80
C SER A 419 6.16 4.55 -14.83
N GLU A 420 7.44 4.88 -14.66
CA GLU A 420 8.25 5.57 -15.70
C GLU A 420 8.66 4.63 -16.84
N TYR A 421 8.27 3.36 -16.78
CA TYR A 421 8.66 2.30 -17.70
C TYR A 421 7.44 1.69 -18.38
N ASP A 422 7.55 1.43 -19.69
CA ASP A 422 6.43 0.92 -20.47
C ASP A 422 6.08 -0.52 -20.07
N PHE A 423 4.85 -0.69 -19.56
CA PHE A 423 4.27 -2.00 -19.27
C PHE A 423 4.02 -2.76 -20.58
N GLY A 424 4.53 -3.98 -20.65
CA GLY A 424 4.26 -4.95 -21.71
C GLY A 424 3.11 -5.89 -21.33
N ALA A 425 3.39 -7.19 -21.41
CA ALA A 425 2.46 -8.25 -21.04
C ALA A 425 2.30 -8.39 -19.51
N MET A 426 1.12 -8.86 -19.11
CA MET A 426 0.67 -9.08 -17.73
C MET A 426 0.04 -10.47 -17.55
N ALA A 427 0.25 -11.09 -16.37
CA ALA A 427 -0.48 -12.29 -15.97
C ALA A 427 -0.81 -12.27 -14.48
N VAL A 428 -2.00 -12.78 -14.12
CA VAL A 428 -2.35 -13.04 -12.72
C VAL A 428 -1.82 -14.40 -12.29
N ASN A 429 -0.95 -14.43 -11.28
CA ASN A 429 -0.64 -15.65 -10.55
C ASN A 429 -1.86 -16.09 -9.74
N THR A 430 -2.48 -17.20 -10.13
CA THR A 430 -3.70 -17.73 -9.49
C THR A 430 -3.44 -18.45 -8.16
N LEU A 431 -2.18 -18.74 -7.81
CA LEU A 431 -1.82 -19.36 -6.52
C LEU A 431 -1.95 -18.38 -5.36
N ASP A 432 -1.38 -17.18 -5.52
CA ASP A 432 -1.28 -16.15 -4.48
C ASP A 432 -2.02 -14.85 -4.82
N ASN A 433 -2.73 -14.82 -5.95
CA ASN A 433 -3.49 -13.66 -6.41
C ASN A 433 -2.58 -12.42 -6.52
N THR A 434 -1.52 -12.49 -7.33
CA THR A 434 -0.62 -11.37 -7.60
C THR A 434 -0.50 -11.08 -9.09
N LEU A 435 -0.19 -9.83 -9.44
CA LEU A 435 0.01 -9.43 -10.83
C LEU A 435 1.50 -9.50 -11.18
N ILE A 436 1.83 -10.32 -12.18
CA ILE A 436 3.15 -10.36 -12.80
C ILE A 436 3.11 -9.46 -14.02
N THR A 437 4.08 -8.55 -14.14
CA THR A 437 4.17 -7.59 -15.25
C THR A 437 5.55 -7.64 -15.89
N SER A 438 5.60 -7.50 -17.21
CA SER A 438 6.85 -7.16 -17.92
C SER A 438 6.92 -5.66 -18.18
N GLN A 439 8.15 -5.13 -18.21
CA GLN A 439 8.47 -3.74 -18.52
C GLN A 439 9.62 -3.72 -19.53
N ASN A 440 9.63 -2.82 -20.50
CA ASN A 440 10.72 -2.70 -21.48
C ASN A 440 11.34 -1.29 -21.45
N THR A 441 12.68 -1.19 -21.34
CA THR A 441 13.43 0.08 -21.27
C THR A 441 14.78 -0.02 -21.97
N ASP A 442 14.94 0.64 -23.14
CA ASP A 442 16.24 0.90 -23.79
C ASP A 442 17.28 -0.26 -23.80
N GLY A 443 16.81 -1.51 -23.99
CA GLY A 443 17.65 -2.72 -24.03
C GLY A 443 17.67 -3.56 -22.73
N LEU A 444 16.88 -3.17 -21.73
CA LEU A 444 16.60 -3.92 -20.51
C LEU A 444 15.12 -4.30 -20.42
N ILE A 445 14.89 -5.50 -19.89
CA ILE A 445 13.58 -6.03 -19.54
C ILE A 445 13.47 -5.99 -18.01
N GLY A 446 12.40 -5.40 -17.49
CA GLY A 446 11.93 -5.63 -16.13
C GLY A 446 10.91 -6.76 -16.10
N LEU A 447 11.02 -7.67 -15.13
CA LEU A 447 9.95 -8.54 -14.69
C LEU A 447 9.65 -8.16 -13.24
N SER A 448 8.39 -7.90 -12.93
CA SER A 448 7.98 -7.39 -11.62
C SER A 448 6.78 -8.16 -11.10
N LYS A 449 6.79 -8.46 -9.80
CA LYS A 449 5.62 -8.96 -9.06
C LYS A 449 5.06 -7.82 -8.21
N LEU A 450 3.74 -7.72 -8.22
CA LEU A 450 2.97 -6.71 -7.53
C LEU A 450 2.08 -7.37 -6.47
N ASP A 451 2.17 -6.88 -5.24
CA ASP A 451 1.53 -7.51 -4.08
C ASP A 451 0.00 -7.34 -4.18
N GLY A 452 -0.69 -8.49 -4.22
CA GLY A 452 -2.14 -8.66 -4.13
C GLY A 452 -3.00 -8.28 -5.35
N LEU A 453 -4.11 -9.01 -5.53
CA LEU A 453 -5.23 -8.61 -6.41
C LEU A 453 -6.00 -7.42 -5.81
N SER A 454 -6.03 -7.30 -4.48
CA SER A 454 -5.96 -5.98 -3.88
C SER A 454 -4.53 -5.50 -4.03
N LEU A 455 -4.31 -4.59 -4.99
CA LEU A 455 -3.34 -3.53 -4.80
C LEU A 455 -3.58 -3.02 -3.38
N ASP A 456 -2.63 -3.27 -2.46
CA ASP A 456 -2.93 -3.15 -1.03
C ASP A 456 -3.65 -1.84 -0.76
N ASP A 457 -4.88 -1.95 -0.25
CA ASP A 457 -5.57 -0.84 0.39
C ASP A 457 -4.77 -0.57 1.67
N ASP A 458 -3.62 0.10 1.53
CA ASP A 458 -3.09 0.97 2.57
C ASP A 458 -4.19 2.02 2.75
N TRP A 459 -5.14 1.72 3.64
CA TRP A 459 -6.51 2.26 3.69
C TRP A 459 -6.54 3.78 3.76
N ASN A 460 -6.59 4.45 2.60
CA ASN A 460 -6.65 5.90 2.50
C ASN A 460 -8.09 6.32 2.21
N VAL A 461 -8.93 6.32 3.24
CA VAL A 461 -10.33 6.70 3.11
C VAL A 461 -10.56 8.10 3.67
N LEU A 462 -11.08 8.96 2.80
CA LEU A 462 -11.62 10.25 3.17
C LEU A 462 -12.94 10.07 3.92
N PHE A 463 -13.10 10.82 5.02
CA PHE A 463 -14.41 11.04 5.61
C PHE A 463 -14.73 12.55 5.57
N GLY A 464 -15.71 12.91 4.75
CA GLY A 464 -16.02 14.29 4.40
C GLY A 464 -17.44 14.47 3.89
N GLY A 465 -18.15 15.46 4.46
CA GLY A 465 -19.49 15.88 4.03
C GLY A 465 -19.55 17.38 3.78
N ASN A 466 -20.65 17.85 3.17
CA ASN A 466 -20.83 19.23 2.71
C ASN A 466 -20.43 20.30 3.74
N SER A 467 -19.35 21.03 3.47
CA SER A 467 -18.96 22.29 4.15
C SER A 467 -18.62 22.20 5.64
N ALA A 468 -18.10 21.06 6.10
CA ALA A 468 -17.68 20.83 7.48
C ALA A 468 -16.15 20.75 7.65
N PHE A 469 -15.65 20.83 8.89
CA PHE A 469 -14.31 20.38 9.26
C PHE A 469 -14.41 19.27 10.29
N ALA A 470 -13.73 18.16 10.03
CA ALA A 470 -13.56 17.08 10.99
C ALA A 470 -12.07 16.83 11.22
N TYR A 471 -11.70 16.43 12.44
CA TYR A 471 -10.34 15.96 12.70
C TYR A 471 -10.30 14.88 13.79
N PRO A 472 -9.41 13.89 13.64
CA PRO A 472 -9.12 12.93 14.69
C PRO A 472 -8.36 13.61 15.83
N ILE A 473 -8.80 13.37 17.08
CA ILE A 473 -8.15 13.83 18.32
C ILE A 473 -7.11 12.79 18.77
N GLY A 474 -7.43 11.51 18.63
CA GLY A 474 -6.49 10.43 18.92
C GLY A 474 -7.01 9.06 18.50
N THR A 475 -6.09 8.13 18.28
CA THR A 475 -6.37 6.76 17.84
C THR A 475 -5.86 5.76 18.88
N ALA A 476 -6.58 4.66 19.07
CA ALA A 476 -6.12 3.45 19.77
C ALA A 476 -6.48 2.20 18.96
N LEU A 477 -5.83 1.07 19.23
CA LEU A 477 -6.09 -0.21 18.57
C LEU A 477 -6.47 -1.27 19.60
N ASP A 478 -7.37 -2.20 19.25
CA ASP A 478 -7.55 -3.43 20.03
C ASP A 478 -6.60 -4.56 19.62
N LYS A 479 -6.58 -5.62 20.44
CA LYS A 479 -5.79 -6.83 20.22
C LYS A 479 -6.15 -7.64 18.96
N ASN A 480 -7.25 -7.30 18.28
CA ASN A 480 -7.67 -7.89 17.02
C ASN A 480 -7.45 -6.91 15.84
N GLY A 481 -6.81 -5.76 16.08
CA GLY A 481 -6.53 -4.72 15.08
C GLY A 481 -7.68 -3.74 14.82
N PHE A 482 -8.80 -3.81 15.54
CA PHE A 482 -9.86 -2.80 15.35
C PHE A 482 -9.39 -1.44 15.84
N GLN A 483 -9.63 -0.41 15.02
CA GLN A 483 -9.26 0.95 15.31
C GLN A 483 -10.36 1.67 16.06
N TYR A 484 -9.98 2.35 17.14
CA TYR A 484 -10.82 3.25 17.91
C TYR A 484 -10.41 4.67 17.59
N GLN A 485 -11.36 5.46 17.10
CA GLN A 485 -11.12 6.84 16.68
C GLN A 485 -11.95 7.80 17.53
N PHE A 486 -11.28 8.61 18.35
CA PHE A 486 -11.88 9.76 19.02
C PHE A 486 -11.64 11.01 18.15
N GLY A 487 -12.67 11.82 17.95
CA GLY A 487 -12.59 12.96 17.02
C GLY A 487 -13.67 14.01 17.25
N TYR A 488 -13.59 15.08 16.46
CA TYR A 488 -14.54 16.19 16.45
C TYR A 488 -15.04 16.48 15.03
N ALA A 489 -16.35 16.77 14.91
CA ALA A 489 -17.01 17.20 13.68
C ALA A 489 -17.67 18.58 13.90
N SER A 490 -17.26 19.59 13.13
CA SER A 490 -17.75 20.98 13.29
C SER A 490 -19.14 21.23 12.74
N ASN A 491 -19.63 20.31 11.90
CA ASN A 491 -20.95 20.24 11.31
C ASN A 491 -21.28 18.75 11.06
N GLN A 492 -22.44 18.43 10.49
CA GLN A 492 -22.74 17.07 10.02
C GLN A 492 -21.72 16.62 8.95
N ILE A 493 -21.22 15.38 9.05
CA ILE A 493 -20.28 14.77 8.09
C ILE A 493 -20.70 13.36 7.72
N ASP A 494 -20.19 12.89 6.58
CA ASP A 494 -20.20 11.48 6.23
C ASP A 494 -18.96 10.81 6.84
N TYR A 495 -19.17 9.81 7.70
CA TYR A 495 -18.15 8.95 8.29
C TYR A 495 -18.36 7.53 7.76
N PHE A 496 -17.67 7.19 6.66
CA PHE A 496 -17.71 5.87 6.01
C PHE A 496 -19.14 5.38 5.69
N GLY A 497 -19.96 6.23 5.08
CA GLY A 497 -21.36 5.95 4.72
C GLY A 497 -22.36 6.18 5.86
N GLN A 498 -21.90 6.53 7.06
CA GLN A 498 -22.75 6.88 8.20
C GLN A 498 -22.73 8.40 8.43
N GLN A 499 -23.90 9.02 8.39
CA GLN A 499 -24.05 10.46 8.66
C GLN A 499 -23.98 10.70 10.17
N ILE A 500 -22.92 11.38 10.63
CA ILE A 500 -22.76 11.78 12.04
C ILE A 500 -22.97 13.28 12.19
N ASN A 501 -23.55 13.69 13.31
CA ASN A 501 -23.88 15.07 13.59
C ASN A 501 -22.66 15.86 14.09
N LYS A 502 -22.85 17.18 14.18
CA LYS A 502 -21.89 18.07 14.84
C LYS A 502 -21.68 17.66 16.29
N GLY A 503 -20.42 17.48 16.71
CA GLY A 503 -20.08 17.12 18.08
C GLY A 503 -18.70 16.47 18.20
N LEU A 504 -18.40 15.94 19.39
CA LEU A 504 -17.37 14.92 19.52
C LEU A 504 -17.95 13.56 19.08
N PHE A 505 -17.09 12.63 18.65
CA PHE A 505 -17.49 11.26 18.37
C PHE A 505 -16.43 10.27 18.84
N LEU A 506 -16.86 9.07 19.23
CA LEU A 506 -16.02 7.89 19.39
C LEU A 506 -16.53 6.81 18.45
N ALA A 507 -15.73 6.43 17.46
CA ALA A 507 -16.03 5.35 16.53
C ALA A 507 -15.13 4.14 16.81
N LYS A 508 -15.66 2.93 16.57
CA LYS A 508 -14.85 1.73 16.39
C LYS A 508 -15.04 1.24 14.96
N GLN A 509 -13.95 0.93 14.28
CA GLN A 509 -13.93 0.44 12.91
C GLN A 509 -12.99 -0.76 12.76
N SER A 510 -13.23 -1.58 11.73
CA SER A 510 -12.37 -2.71 11.39
C SER A 510 -10.94 -2.30 10.99
N THR A 511 -10.04 -3.27 10.90
CA THR A 511 -8.68 -3.11 10.31
C THR A 511 -8.72 -2.58 8.89
N THR A 512 -9.82 -2.86 8.18
CA THR A 512 -10.21 -2.14 6.97
C THR A 512 -10.60 -0.71 7.35
N GLY A 513 -11.80 -0.48 7.86
CA GLY A 513 -12.24 0.87 8.23
C GLY A 513 -13.76 1.05 8.19
N GLN A 514 -14.49 -0.03 7.94
CA GLN A 514 -15.94 -0.08 8.10
C GLN A 514 -16.30 0.15 9.57
N PRO A 515 -17.13 1.15 9.93
CA PRO A 515 -17.52 1.39 11.31
C PRO A 515 -18.38 0.23 11.84
N GLU A 516 -17.95 -0.40 12.95
CA GLU A 516 -18.81 -1.32 13.70
C GLU A 516 -19.88 -0.56 14.49
N TRP A 517 -19.50 0.56 15.09
CA TRP A 517 -20.38 1.44 15.85
C TRP A 517 -19.78 2.84 15.99
N ILE A 518 -20.66 3.82 16.22
CA ILE A 518 -20.31 5.23 16.49
C ILE A 518 -21.12 5.73 17.68
N VAL A 519 -20.46 6.44 18.59
CA VAL A 519 -21.05 7.13 19.74
C VAL A 519 -20.91 8.63 19.53
N GLU A 520 -22.02 9.33 19.31
CA GLU A 520 -22.08 10.77 19.01
C GLU A 520 -22.37 11.62 20.26
N PHE A 521 -21.50 12.57 20.57
CA PHE A 521 -21.68 13.56 21.64
C PHE A 521 -22.17 14.89 21.02
N ASN A 522 -23.45 14.89 20.61
CA ASN A 522 -24.06 15.98 19.85
C ASN A 522 -23.90 17.35 20.50
N ASP A 523 -23.55 18.35 19.68
CA ASP A 523 -23.28 19.74 20.05
C ASP A 523 -22.17 19.95 21.11
N ALA A 524 -21.41 18.91 21.48
CA ALA A 524 -20.18 19.06 22.23
C ALA A 524 -19.15 19.81 21.37
N ASN A 525 -18.65 20.93 21.88
CA ASN A 525 -17.62 21.72 21.19
C ASN A 525 -16.24 21.02 21.25
N ASP A 526 -15.36 21.44 20.36
CA ASP A 526 -13.90 21.28 20.49
C ASP A 526 -13.43 21.64 21.92
N VAL A 527 -12.60 20.77 22.46
CA VAL A 527 -12.11 20.77 23.84
C VAL A 527 -10.58 20.61 23.93
N GLY A 528 -9.88 21.11 22.90
CA GLY A 528 -8.46 21.40 22.97
C GLY A 528 -7.56 20.26 22.50
N ASN A 529 -6.54 20.62 21.73
CA ASN A 529 -5.43 19.73 21.38
C ASN A 529 -4.51 19.58 22.59
N GLY A 530 -4.81 18.65 23.49
CA GLY A 530 -3.93 18.32 24.61
C GLY A 530 -2.67 17.58 24.13
N VAL A 531 -1.53 17.86 24.75
CA VAL A 531 -0.28 17.13 24.49
C VAL A 531 -0.28 15.87 25.36
N GLY A 532 -0.56 14.71 24.76
CA GLY A 532 -0.71 13.45 25.49
C GLY A 532 -1.51 12.39 24.73
N ASN A 533 -1.88 11.31 25.41
CA ASN A 533 -2.82 10.31 24.89
C ASN A 533 -4.25 10.67 25.37
N SER A 534 -5.12 11.16 24.48
CA SER A 534 -6.54 11.42 24.82
C SER A 534 -7.44 10.18 24.73
N ILE A 535 -6.92 9.07 24.21
CA ILE A 535 -7.58 7.77 24.10
C ILE A 535 -6.57 6.65 24.36
N VAL A 536 -6.99 5.62 25.10
CA VAL A 536 -6.24 4.37 25.32
C VAL A 536 -7.18 3.17 25.33
N TYR A 537 -6.68 2.02 24.87
CA TYR A 537 -7.40 0.75 24.90
C TYR A 537 -6.75 -0.21 25.89
N ASP A 538 -7.57 -0.82 26.75
CA ASP A 538 -7.16 -1.83 27.72
C ASP A 538 -7.43 -3.22 27.14
N THR A 539 -6.34 -3.92 26.81
CA THR A 539 -6.32 -5.23 26.16
C THR A 539 -6.80 -6.37 27.04
N ASN A 540 -6.73 -6.22 28.37
CA ASN A 540 -7.13 -7.25 29.32
C ASN A 540 -8.63 -7.21 29.57
N TYR A 541 -9.19 -6.02 29.79
CA TYR A 541 -10.62 -5.82 30.09
C TYR A 541 -11.46 -5.55 28.83
N ASN A 542 -10.84 -5.36 27.67
CA ASN A 542 -11.49 -5.11 26.37
C ASN A 542 -12.38 -3.87 26.40
N CYS A 543 -11.81 -2.77 26.89
CA CYS A 543 -12.51 -1.50 27.08
C CYS A 543 -11.64 -0.34 26.60
N VAL A 544 -12.30 0.77 26.27
CA VAL A 544 -11.65 1.99 25.78
C VAL A 544 -11.93 3.14 26.72
N TYR A 545 -10.90 3.92 27.00
CA TYR A 545 -10.96 5.12 27.81
C TYR A 545 -10.71 6.34 26.93
N ILE A 546 -11.55 7.36 27.08
CA ILE A 546 -11.33 8.69 26.47
C ILE A 546 -11.35 9.77 27.54
N ALA A 547 -10.50 10.78 27.40
CA ALA A 547 -10.45 11.92 28.28
C ALA A 547 -10.21 13.21 27.52
N SER A 548 -10.84 14.29 28.00
CA SER A 548 -10.63 15.64 27.48
C SER A 548 -11.12 16.68 28.49
N ALA A 549 -10.69 17.93 28.32
CA ALA A 549 -11.31 19.05 29.01
C ALA A 549 -12.78 19.24 28.56
N PHE A 550 -13.54 20.07 29.26
CA PHE A 550 -14.84 20.56 28.78
C PHE A 550 -15.26 21.86 29.48
N THR A 551 -15.91 22.75 28.73
CA THR A 551 -16.31 24.10 29.16
C THR A 551 -17.81 24.37 28.99
N LYS A 552 -18.56 23.39 28.47
CA LYS A 552 -20.03 23.38 28.35
C LYS A 552 -20.56 22.02 28.82
N PRO A 553 -21.82 21.90 29.25
CA PRO A 553 -22.38 20.61 29.65
C PRO A 553 -22.21 19.53 28.58
N LEU A 554 -21.66 18.38 28.95
CA LEU A 554 -21.42 17.24 28.07
C LEU A 554 -22.52 16.20 28.30
N VAL A 555 -23.32 15.93 27.27
CA VAL A 555 -24.34 14.86 27.30
C VAL A 555 -23.69 13.57 26.84
N ILE A 556 -23.57 12.59 27.74
CA ILE A 556 -22.96 11.29 27.42
C ILE A 556 -24.05 10.33 26.90
N PRO A 557 -23.92 9.75 25.69
CA PRO A 557 -24.85 8.73 25.21
C PRO A 557 -24.87 7.51 26.14
N GLY A 558 -26.05 7.17 26.65
CA GLY A 558 -26.23 6.09 27.63
C GLY A 558 -25.75 6.42 29.06
N GLY A 559 -25.20 7.61 29.30
CA GLY A 559 -24.62 8.04 30.56
C GLY A 559 -25.27 9.29 31.18
N PRO A 560 -24.64 9.88 32.21
CA PRO A 560 -25.11 11.14 32.81
C PRO A 560 -24.73 12.36 31.95
N THR A 561 -25.35 13.51 32.23
CA THR A 561 -24.84 14.79 31.74
C THR A 561 -23.81 15.34 32.72
N LEU A 562 -22.57 15.54 32.27
CA LEU A 562 -21.53 16.22 33.04
C LEU A 562 -21.69 17.74 32.89
N THR A 563 -21.43 18.51 33.95
CA THR A 563 -21.60 19.97 33.96
C THR A 563 -20.33 20.60 34.53
N PRO A 564 -19.52 21.31 33.72
CA PRO A 564 -18.20 21.77 34.16
C PRO A 564 -18.30 22.96 35.12
N ASP A 565 -17.23 23.21 35.88
CA ASP A 565 -17.12 24.43 36.69
C ASP A 565 -17.15 25.67 35.79
N PRO A 566 -18.03 26.65 36.05
CA PRO A 566 -18.22 27.81 35.17
C PRO A 566 -17.07 28.83 35.22
N ASN A 567 -16.13 28.72 36.17
CA ASN A 567 -14.99 29.62 36.34
C ASN A 567 -13.67 28.96 35.93
N ALA A 568 -13.48 27.69 36.26
CA ALA A 568 -12.24 26.95 35.99
C ALA A 568 -12.31 26.08 34.72
N GLY A 569 -13.51 25.64 34.31
CA GLY A 569 -13.66 24.47 33.45
C GLY A 569 -13.47 23.16 34.23
N SER A 570 -13.57 22.05 33.53
CA SER A 570 -13.40 20.70 34.09
C SER A 570 -12.77 19.77 33.05
N PHE A 571 -12.42 18.56 33.44
CA PHE A 571 -12.14 17.47 32.51
C PHE A 571 -12.90 16.20 32.88
N PHE A 572 -13.06 15.31 31.90
CA PHE A 572 -13.74 14.03 32.06
C PHE A 572 -12.83 12.85 31.75
N ILE A 573 -13.20 11.67 32.26
CA ILE A 573 -12.72 10.37 31.80
C ILE A 573 -13.97 9.50 31.58
N LEU A 574 -14.16 8.96 30.38
CA LEU A 574 -15.26 8.04 30.08
C LEU A 574 -14.72 6.65 29.77
N LYS A 575 -15.37 5.62 30.30
CA LYS A 575 -15.11 4.21 29.97
C LYS A 575 -16.25 3.65 29.12
N TYR A 576 -15.90 3.01 28.01
CA TYR A 576 -16.79 2.25 27.14
C TYR A 576 -16.30 0.81 27.01
N ASP A 577 -17.23 -0.14 26.85
CA ASP A 577 -16.86 -1.52 26.48
C ASP A 577 -16.51 -1.63 24.97
N SER A 578 -15.99 -2.79 24.56
CA SER A 578 -15.66 -3.06 23.15
C SER A 578 -16.84 -3.02 22.16
N GLN A 579 -18.07 -2.93 22.68
CA GLN A 579 -19.33 -2.86 21.93
C GLN A 579 -19.91 -1.43 21.90
N GLY A 580 -19.23 -0.43 22.49
CA GLY A 580 -19.65 0.96 22.50
C GLY A 580 -20.66 1.32 23.60
N ASN A 581 -20.91 0.44 24.56
CA ASN A 581 -21.79 0.75 25.69
C ASN A 581 -21.02 1.52 26.79
N PHE A 582 -21.56 2.66 27.18
CA PHE A 582 -21.09 3.45 28.31
C PHE A 582 -21.07 2.62 29.61
N GLN A 583 -19.95 2.66 30.34
CA GLN A 583 -19.78 1.97 31.62
C GLN A 583 -19.83 2.95 32.80
N TRP A 584 -18.96 3.96 32.79
CA TRP A 584 -18.91 5.00 33.83
C TRP A 584 -18.23 6.29 33.32
N ALA A 585 -18.40 7.36 34.09
CA ALA A 585 -17.77 8.66 33.87
C ALA A 585 -17.15 9.19 35.17
N ILE A 586 -15.97 9.80 35.06
CA ILE A 586 -15.34 10.63 36.08
C ILE A 586 -15.37 12.08 35.58
N GLN A 587 -15.58 13.04 36.48
CA GLN A 587 -15.46 14.48 36.23
C GLN A 587 -14.62 15.09 37.35
N GLU A 588 -13.63 15.89 37.00
CA GLU A 588 -12.81 16.65 37.94
C GLU A 588 -12.88 18.15 37.62
N ASN A 589 -12.97 18.99 38.66
CA ASN A 589 -13.41 20.39 38.57
C ASN A 589 -12.27 21.39 38.72
N PHE A 590 -11.26 21.26 37.88
CA PHE A 590 -10.20 22.25 37.76
C PHE A 590 -9.75 22.40 36.30
N LYS A 591 -8.99 23.47 36.06
CA LYS A 591 -8.46 23.79 34.74
C LYS A 591 -7.25 22.92 34.43
N ASN A 592 -7.30 22.22 33.31
CA ASN A 592 -6.18 21.46 32.77
C ASN A 592 -6.18 21.66 31.24
N TYR A 593 -4.99 21.81 30.64
CA TYR A 593 -4.79 22.01 29.20
C TYR A 593 -4.16 20.79 28.50
N SER A 594 -3.46 19.92 29.23
CA SER A 594 -2.75 18.76 28.71
C SER A 594 -3.01 17.55 29.60
N LEU A 595 -3.83 16.63 29.08
CA LEU A 595 -4.16 15.36 29.73
C LEU A 595 -3.48 14.21 29.00
N CYS A 596 -2.86 13.31 29.77
CA CYS A 596 -2.34 12.06 29.25
C CYS A 596 -2.98 10.86 29.97
N LEU A 597 -3.42 9.87 29.20
CA LEU A 597 -3.93 8.59 29.69
C LEU A 597 -2.90 7.47 29.57
N ALA A 598 -2.90 6.60 30.58
CA ALA A 598 -2.31 5.26 30.53
C ALA A 598 -3.22 4.26 31.29
N THR A 599 -2.98 2.97 31.10
CA THR A 599 -3.73 1.88 31.76
C THR A 599 -2.78 0.83 32.29
N ASP A 600 -3.05 0.29 33.48
CA ASP A 600 -2.29 -0.83 34.02
C ASP A 600 -2.93 -2.19 33.65
N GLN A 601 -2.20 -3.28 33.87
CA GLN A 601 -2.63 -4.65 33.54
C GLN A 601 -3.87 -5.09 34.34
N SER A 602 -4.16 -4.41 35.46
CA SER A 602 -5.35 -4.63 36.31
C SER A 602 -6.55 -3.78 35.86
N GLY A 603 -6.47 -3.11 34.71
CA GLY A 603 -7.54 -2.31 34.12
C GLY A 603 -7.87 -1.04 34.89
N ASN A 604 -6.93 -0.57 35.72
CA ASN A 604 -7.00 0.74 36.35
C ASN A 604 -6.55 1.80 35.33
N VAL A 605 -7.21 2.95 35.29
CA VAL A 605 -6.79 4.08 34.46
C VAL A 605 -5.90 5.02 35.27
N LEU A 606 -4.80 5.46 34.65
CA LEU A 606 -3.97 6.53 35.13
C LEU A 606 -4.19 7.76 34.28
N ILE A 607 -4.20 8.91 34.96
CA ILE A 607 -4.23 10.23 34.34
C ILE A 607 -3.05 11.06 34.83
N SER A 608 -2.56 11.94 33.98
CA SER A 608 -1.63 12.99 34.37
C SER A 608 -1.91 14.28 33.59
N GLY A 609 -1.32 15.37 34.06
CA GLY A 609 -1.38 16.68 33.44
C GLY A 609 -0.85 17.75 34.39
N THR A 610 -1.04 19.02 34.03
CA THR A 610 -0.63 20.16 34.86
C THR A 610 -1.81 20.72 35.66
N PHE A 611 -1.52 21.34 36.81
CA PHE A 611 -2.49 22.02 37.66
C PHE A 611 -1.86 23.19 38.41
N SER A 612 -2.65 24.17 38.83
CA SER A 612 -2.21 25.19 39.78
C SER A 612 -3.24 25.50 40.86
N GLY A 613 -2.73 26.01 41.97
CA GLY A 613 -3.46 26.16 43.21
C GLY A 613 -3.65 24.83 43.95
N ASN A 614 -4.73 24.78 44.72
CA ASN A 614 -5.17 23.58 45.41
C ASN A 614 -6.27 22.89 44.60
N ILE A 615 -6.00 21.66 44.15
CA ILE A 615 -6.96 20.81 43.46
C ILE A 615 -7.35 19.61 44.33
N THR A 616 -8.54 19.06 44.07
CA THR A 616 -8.93 17.75 44.59
C THR A 616 -9.04 16.78 43.41
N LEU A 617 -8.42 15.61 43.55
CA LEU A 617 -8.54 14.46 42.65
C LEU A 617 -9.15 13.31 43.44
N GLY A 618 -10.44 13.03 43.20
CA GLY A 618 -11.24 12.11 43.99
C GLY A 618 -11.31 12.50 45.48
N ASN A 619 -10.52 11.84 46.32
CA ASN A 619 -10.43 12.11 47.76
C ASN A 619 -9.07 12.72 48.19
N THR A 620 -8.17 12.97 47.25
CA THR A 620 -6.81 13.47 47.52
C THR A 620 -6.73 14.95 47.16
N ASN A 621 -6.26 15.78 48.08
CA ASN A 621 -5.94 17.18 47.78
C ASN A 621 -4.47 17.29 47.40
N LEU A 622 -4.19 17.91 46.25
CA LEU A 622 -2.85 18.31 45.85
C LEU A 622 -2.77 19.83 45.86
N VAL A 623 -1.64 20.35 46.33
CA VAL A 623 -1.31 21.78 46.32
C VAL A 623 0.01 21.89 45.58
N ASP A 624 0.13 22.87 44.69
CA ASP A 624 1.41 23.19 44.05
C ASP A 624 2.48 23.60 45.09
N ALA A 625 3.74 23.64 44.65
CA ALA A 625 4.84 24.21 45.42
C ALA A 625 5.23 25.64 44.99
N GLY A 626 4.55 26.22 43.99
CA GLY A 626 4.75 27.62 43.59
C GLY A 626 3.86 28.08 42.41
N LEU A 627 4.02 27.48 41.23
CA LEU A 627 3.25 27.78 40.01
C LEU A 627 2.48 26.53 39.52
N ASP A 628 2.42 26.26 38.21
CA ASP A 628 1.71 25.07 37.70
C ASP A 628 2.61 23.83 37.88
N ASP A 629 2.10 22.83 38.58
CA ASP A 629 2.77 21.57 38.95
C ASP A 629 2.21 20.39 38.12
N ILE A 630 2.94 19.28 38.01
CA ILE A 630 2.40 18.05 37.40
C ILE A 630 1.67 17.22 38.46
N PHE A 631 0.49 16.69 38.12
CA PHE A 631 -0.18 15.63 38.88
C PHE A 631 -0.14 14.29 38.15
N ILE A 632 -0.21 13.21 38.92
CA ILE A 632 -0.52 11.86 38.45
C ILE A 632 -1.61 11.30 39.38
N ALA A 633 -2.68 10.73 38.84
CA ALA A 633 -3.72 10.06 39.63
C ALA A 633 -4.14 8.72 39.02
N LYS A 634 -4.52 7.79 39.90
CA LYS A 634 -4.94 6.44 39.54
C LYS A 634 -6.36 6.18 40.01
N TYR A 635 -7.20 5.69 39.11
CA TYR A 635 -8.58 5.28 39.37
C TYR A 635 -8.72 3.80 39.01
N ASN A 636 -9.48 3.05 39.81
CA ASN A 636 -9.63 1.61 39.58
C ASN A 636 -10.52 1.31 38.36
N SER A 637 -10.64 0.03 38.01
CA SER A 637 -11.44 -0.42 36.86
C SER A 637 -12.92 -0.02 36.90
N GLU A 638 -13.42 0.29 38.11
CA GLU A 638 -14.76 0.78 38.45
C GLU A 638 -14.86 2.32 38.56
N GLY A 639 -13.78 3.05 38.26
CA GLY A 639 -13.74 4.52 38.25
C GLY A 639 -13.58 5.17 39.63
N GLN A 640 -13.21 4.41 40.67
CA GLN A 640 -13.01 4.91 42.03
C GLN A 640 -11.56 5.39 42.22
N PRO A 641 -11.32 6.56 42.85
CA PRO A 641 -9.97 7.08 43.07
C PRO A 641 -9.18 6.19 44.03
N VAL A 642 -7.95 5.84 43.64
CA VAL A 642 -7.02 5.00 44.42
C VAL A 642 -5.98 5.87 45.12
N TRP A 643 -5.25 6.70 44.36
CA TRP A 643 -4.27 7.66 44.86
C TRP A 643 -4.07 8.80 43.85
N ALA A 644 -3.53 9.93 44.32
CA ALA A 644 -2.99 11.01 43.48
C ALA A 644 -1.69 11.54 44.11
N VAL A 645 -0.75 11.97 43.27
CA VAL A 645 0.59 12.47 43.65
C VAL A 645 0.99 13.67 42.79
N ARG A 646 1.96 14.45 43.28
CA ARG A 646 2.51 15.66 42.63
C ARG A 646 3.96 15.42 42.18
N ALA A 647 4.37 16.09 41.10
CA ALA A 647 5.73 16.19 40.63
C ALA A 647 6.04 17.63 40.17
N GLY A 648 7.04 18.29 40.78
CA GLY A 648 7.46 19.66 40.44
C GLY A 648 8.06 20.45 41.62
N GLY A 649 8.10 21.78 41.51
CA GLY A 649 8.81 22.69 42.41
C GLY A 649 8.21 24.11 42.51
N GLU A 650 9.06 25.13 42.64
CA GLU A 650 8.64 26.53 42.89
C GLU A 650 8.21 27.28 41.61
N ASP A 651 8.57 26.79 40.42
CA ASP A 651 8.26 27.37 39.10
C ASP A 651 7.26 26.49 38.32
N THR A 652 7.17 26.67 36.99
CA THR A 652 6.15 26.03 36.13
C THR A 652 6.67 24.75 35.48
N GLU A 653 5.97 23.64 35.71
CA GLU A 653 6.19 22.36 35.05
C GLU A 653 5.16 22.12 33.93
N TRP A 654 5.63 21.71 32.74
CA TRP A 654 4.82 21.48 31.55
C TRP A 654 4.78 20.01 31.13
N GLU A 655 3.66 19.61 30.51
CA GLU A 655 3.42 18.29 29.92
C GLU A 655 3.73 17.09 30.81
N GLY A 656 2.92 16.90 31.86
CA GLY A 656 2.89 15.65 32.61
C GLY A 656 2.42 14.48 31.75
N LEU A 657 3.36 13.78 31.09
CA LEU A 657 3.13 12.69 30.16
C LEU A 657 3.47 11.34 30.81
N ILE A 658 2.54 10.37 30.74
CA ILE A 658 2.74 9.04 31.34
C ILE A 658 2.65 7.87 30.36
N SER A 659 3.38 6.80 30.67
CA SER A 659 3.21 5.45 30.11
C SER A 659 3.45 4.39 31.19
N THR A 660 3.20 3.11 30.89
CA THR A 660 3.25 2.00 31.85
C THR A 660 3.93 0.78 31.26
N ASP A 661 4.74 0.07 32.06
CA ASP A 661 5.33 -1.21 31.66
C ASP A 661 4.41 -2.42 31.96
N ALA A 662 4.85 -3.62 31.56
CA ALA A 662 4.14 -4.87 31.80
C ALA A 662 4.14 -5.34 33.27
N GLN A 663 4.72 -4.56 34.20
CA GLN A 663 4.71 -4.79 35.65
C GLN A 663 4.00 -3.66 36.42
N ASP A 664 3.17 -2.87 35.73
CA ASP A 664 2.39 -1.74 36.24
C ASP A 664 3.22 -0.58 36.83
N ASN A 665 4.53 -0.52 36.55
CA ASN A 665 5.32 0.67 36.87
C ASN A 665 5.00 1.78 35.86
N ILE A 666 5.14 3.02 36.31
CA ILE A 666 4.65 4.21 35.64
C ILE A 666 5.84 5.08 35.29
N TYR A 667 5.96 5.46 34.03
CA TYR A 667 7.01 6.32 33.53
C TYR A 667 6.44 7.69 33.29
N LEU A 668 6.97 8.69 33.99
CA LEU A 668 6.65 10.11 33.82
C LEU A 668 7.73 10.77 32.96
N THR A 669 7.33 11.66 32.06
CA THR A 669 8.20 12.71 31.52
C THR A 669 7.48 14.05 31.51
N GLY A 670 8.22 15.16 31.54
CA GLY A 670 7.72 16.53 31.36
C GLY A 670 8.88 17.53 31.23
N GLU A 671 8.59 18.79 30.93
CA GLU A 671 9.57 19.90 30.95
C GLU A 671 9.46 20.62 32.30
N PHE A 672 10.59 20.78 33.00
CA PHE A 672 10.63 21.31 34.36
C PHE A 672 11.48 22.58 34.40
N TYR A 673 10.87 23.68 34.87
CA TYR A 673 11.55 24.96 35.03
C TYR A 673 12.15 25.10 36.44
N SER A 674 11.55 24.44 37.44
CA SER A 674 12.00 24.50 38.83
C SER A 674 13.44 23.98 38.99
N ILE A 675 14.27 24.72 39.72
CA ILE A 675 15.62 24.26 40.06
C ILE A 675 15.58 23.07 41.03
N ASP A 676 14.76 23.12 42.09
CA ASP A 676 14.59 22.01 43.02
C ASP A 676 13.25 21.30 42.78
N VAL A 677 13.31 20.14 42.13
CA VAL A 677 12.14 19.34 41.74
C VAL A 677 11.95 18.19 42.73
N THR A 678 10.71 17.94 43.14
CA THR A 678 10.35 16.72 43.88
C THR A 678 9.29 15.92 43.13
N VAL A 679 9.63 14.67 42.79
CA VAL A 679 8.71 13.67 42.24
C VAL A 679 8.34 12.70 43.36
N VAL A 680 7.21 12.97 44.01
CA VAL A 680 6.65 12.18 45.12
C VAL A 680 7.58 12.07 46.36
N ASN A 681 8.51 11.12 46.36
CA ASN A 681 9.43 10.83 47.46
C ASN A 681 10.91 11.02 47.10
N GLU A 682 11.22 11.29 45.83
CA GLU A 682 12.57 11.58 45.37
C GLU A 682 12.68 13.05 44.95
N SER A 683 13.79 13.70 45.29
CA SER A 683 14.07 15.09 44.94
C SER A 683 15.37 15.19 44.17
N ILE A 684 15.41 16.07 43.16
CA ILE A 684 16.56 16.32 42.30
C ILE A 684 16.74 17.84 42.11
N THR A 685 17.99 18.29 42.10
CA THR A 685 18.34 19.68 41.75
C THR A 685 18.80 19.72 40.29
N LEU A 686 18.09 20.50 39.48
CA LEU A 686 18.33 20.72 38.06
C LEU A 686 19.36 21.86 37.85
N GLN A 687 19.73 22.13 36.60
CA GLN A 687 20.50 23.32 36.26
C GLN A 687 19.57 24.52 36.06
N GLU A 688 20.04 25.72 36.39
CA GLU A 688 19.32 26.97 36.17
C GLU A 688 19.14 27.22 34.66
N GLY A 689 17.89 27.22 34.19
CA GLY A 689 17.50 27.44 32.81
C GLY A 689 16.28 26.60 32.39
N ASP A 690 15.59 27.03 31.35
CA ASP A 690 14.46 26.33 30.74
C ASP A 690 14.87 24.96 30.15
N GLY A 691 13.90 24.10 29.80
CA GLY A 691 14.13 22.95 28.92
C GLY A 691 14.78 21.71 29.53
N ASN A 692 14.77 21.57 30.86
CA ASN A 692 15.14 20.31 31.51
C ASN A 692 14.02 19.29 31.32
N ILE A 693 14.31 18.13 30.71
CA ILE A 693 13.34 17.03 30.61
C ILE A 693 13.57 16.08 31.79
N VAL A 694 12.64 16.07 32.74
CA VAL A 694 12.73 15.09 33.84
C VAL A 694 12.04 13.81 33.38
N VAL A 695 12.71 12.67 33.61
CA VAL A 695 12.15 11.34 33.43
C VAL A 695 12.18 10.62 34.76
N ALA A 696 11.06 10.01 35.16
CA ALA A 696 10.97 9.29 36.42
C ALA A 696 10.23 7.96 36.25
N LYS A 697 10.66 6.96 37.01
CA LYS A 697 9.92 5.69 37.16
C LYS A 697 9.30 5.63 38.55
N LEU A 698 7.99 5.41 38.60
CA LEU A 698 7.20 5.22 39.80
C LEU A 698 6.69 3.77 39.85
N ASN A 699 6.53 3.22 41.04
CA ASN A 699 5.93 1.90 41.23
C ASN A 699 4.37 1.95 41.09
N PRO A 700 3.66 0.80 41.08
CA PRO A 700 2.20 0.79 40.91
C PRO A 700 1.39 1.47 42.04
N GLN A 701 2.06 1.81 43.16
CA GLN A 701 1.50 2.56 44.30
C GLN A 701 1.78 4.07 44.21
N GLY A 702 2.45 4.54 43.16
CA GLY A 702 2.75 5.96 42.93
C GLY A 702 4.01 6.47 43.62
N ASN A 703 4.84 5.61 44.21
CA ASN A 703 6.14 6.04 44.80
C ASN A 703 7.23 6.03 43.73
N ALA A 704 8.04 7.09 43.66
CA ALA A 704 9.21 7.15 42.78
C ALA A 704 10.27 6.11 43.18
N GLN A 705 10.79 5.42 42.18
CA GLN A 705 11.90 4.45 42.26
C GLN A 705 13.22 5.08 41.81
N TRP A 706 13.16 5.93 40.77
CA TRP A 706 14.25 6.78 40.31
C TRP A 706 13.70 8.03 39.61
N VAL A 707 14.51 9.09 39.59
CA VAL A 707 14.27 10.35 38.87
C VAL A 707 15.58 10.77 38.25
N HIS A 708 15.57 11.07 36.95
CA HIS A 708 16.72 11.57 36.19
C HIS A 708 16.34 12.86 35.47
N VAL A 709 17.34 13.72 35.26
CA VAL A 709 17.27 14.81 34.29
C VAL A 709 18.01 14.41 33.02
N VAL A 710 17.36 14.61 31.88
CA VAL A 710 17.86 14.32 30.54
C VAL A 710 17.38 15.43 29.62
N GLY A 711 18.09 15.74 28.55
CA GLY A 711 17.77 16.94 27.77
C GLY A 711 18.09 18.24 28.52
N GLY A 712 18.51 19.23 27.76
CA GLY A 712 18.94 20.53 28.27
C GLY A 712 19.81 21.20 27.22
N CYS A 713 19.44 22.42 26.83
CA CYS A 713 20.14 23.17 25.80
C CYS A 713 21.46 23.73 26.36
N THR A 714 22.60 23.08 26.07
CA THR A 714 23.89 23.42 26.72
C THR A 714 24.54 24.74 26.27
N ASN A 715 24.01 25.37 25.23
CA ASN A 715 24.66 26.46 24.51
C ASN A 715 23.64 27.28 23.70
N ASN A 716 23.29 28.47 24.18
CA ASN A 716 22.57 29.45 23.37
C ASN A 716 23.16 30.86 23.56
N GLU A 717 23.52 31.53 22.46
CA GLU A 717 23.85 32.97 22.47
C GLU A 717 22.60 33.86 22.61
N TYR A 718 21.40 33.28 22.43
CA TYR A 718 20.12 33.99 22.30
C TYR A 718 19.23 33.96 23.56
N GLY A 719 19.60 33.22 24.61
CA GLY A 719 19.02 33.35 25.96
C GLY A 719 17.90 32.38 26.35
N ASP A 720 17.24 31.71 25.40
CA ASP A 720 16.14 30.79 25.68
C ASP A 720 16.58 29.32 25.52
N PHE A 721 16.17 28.42 26.41
CA PHE A 721 16.62 27.02 26.43
C PHE A 721 15.42 26.06 26.34
N TYR A 722 14.81 25.84 25.17
CA TYR A 722 13.60 24.97 25.10
C TYR A 722 13.92 23.48 24.93
N GLY A 723 13.25 22.63 25.72
CA GLY A 723 13.41 21.18 25.71
C GLY A 723 12.08 20.51 26.07
N TRP A 724 11.25 20.26 25.06
CA TRP A 724 9.82 20.00 25.25
C TRP A 724 9.47 18.57 24.83
N PRO A 725 9.18 17.63 25.77
CA PRO A 725 8.69 16.31 25.42
C PRO A 725 7.24 16.40 24.93
N THR A 726 6.92 15.74 23.83
CA THR A 726 5.56 15.69 23.27
C THR A 726 4.92 14.30 23.36
N GLY A 727 5.65 13.28 23.78
CA GLY A 727 5.08 11.98 24.09
C GLY A 727 6.07 10.97 24.68
N ILE A 728 5.53 9.97 25.37
CA ILE A 728 6.25 8.83 25.95
C ILE A 728 5.56 7.50 25.60
N ARG A 729 6.36 6.45 25.43
CA ARG A 729 5.97 5.04 25.30
C ARG A 729 6.92 4.17 26.11
N THR A 730 6.45 3.05 26.62
CA THR A 730 7.28 2.07 27.33
C THR A 730 7.04 0.68 26.73
N ASP A 731 8.11 -0.10 26.51
CA ASP A 731 8.00 -1.49 26.04
C ASP A 731 7.77 -2.49 27.19
N ALA A 732 7.62 -3.78 26.84
CA ALA A 732 7.35 -4.84 27.81
C ALA A 732 8.52 -5.12 28.77
N ASP A 733 9.75 -4.74 28.40
CA ASP A 733 10.97 -4.88 29.20
C ASP A 733 11.21 -3.66 30.11
N GLY A 734 10.39 -2.60 29.98
CA GLY A 734 10.50 -1.37 30.75
C GLY A 734 11.45 -0.33 30.15
N ASN A 735 11.88 -0.48 28.89
CA ASN A 735 12.60 0.59 28.21
C ASN A 735 11.60 1.70 27.82
N SER A 736 11.93 2.95 28.11
CA SER A 736 11.09 4.09 27.72
C SER A 736 11.61 4.78 26.47
N TYR A 737 10.68 5.37 25.72
CA TYR A 737 10.89 6.03 24.45
C TYR A 737 10.23 7.39 24.51
N ILE A 738 10.98 8.46 24.25
CA ILE A 738 10.49 9.84 24.36
C ILE A 738 10.72 10.56 23.02
N LYS A 739 9.67 11.24 22.56
CA LYS A 739 9.71 12.17 21.43
C LYS A 739 9.51 13.59 21.96
N GLY A 740 10.16 14.57 21.34
CA GLY A 740 9.97 15.98 21.66
C GLY A 740 10.67 16.91 20.70
N TRP A 741 10.78 18.18 21.09
CA TRP A 741 11.54 19.21 20.38
C TRP A 741 12.62 19.81 21.29
N CYS A 742 13.69 20.33 20.69
CA CYS A 742 14.68 21.19 21.34
C CYS A 742 15.07 22.32 20.39
N PHE A 743 15.63 23.41 20.92
CA PHE A 743 15.92 24.59 20.11
C PHE A 743 17.12 24.38 19.16
N ASP A 744 18.35 24.40 19.68
CA ASP A 744 19.59 24.35 18.87
C ASP A 744 20.42 23.07 19.09
N SER A 745 20.58 22.68 20.36
CA SER A 745 21.18 21.42 20.75
C SER A 745 20.52 20.89 22.03
N THR A 746 20.63 19.60 22.31
CA THR A 746 20.21 19.03 23.60
C THR A 746 21.06 17.82 23.96
N SER A 747 21.28 17.60 25.25
CA SER A 747 22.12 16.51 25.77
C SER A 747 21.28 15.37 26.34
N PHE A 748 21.37 14.19 25.72
CA PHE A 748 20.82 12.95 26.27
C PHE A 748 21.97 12.14 26.87
N GLY A 749 22.26 12.41 28.15
CA GLY A 749 23.41 11.83 28.85
C GLY A 749 24.72 12.27 28.20
N ASN A 750 25.44 11.32 27.59
CA ASN A 750 26.68 11.60 26.84
C ASN A 750 26.43 11.89 25.35
N ILE A 751 25.20 11.74 24.84
CA ILE A 751 24.85 11.97 23.44
C ILE A 751 24.44 13.44 23.27
N MET A 752 25.25 14.22 22.55
CA MET A 752 24.90 15.58 22.14
C MET A 752 24.16 15.53 20.79
N LEU A 753 22.90 15.92 20.78
CA LEU A 753 22.19 16.23 19.54
C LEU A 753 22.42 17.70 19.21
N THR A 754 23.01 18.00 18.06
CA THR A 754 23.25 19.37 17.56
C THR A 754 22.56 19.55 16.22
N SER A 755 21.96 20.73 15.97
CA SER A 755 21.40 21.03 14.66
C SER A 755 22.45 20.92 13.55
N LEU A 756 22.12 20.21 12.48
CA LEU A 756 22.94 20.11 11.27
C LEU A 756 22.83 21.36 10.37
N LEU A 757 21.94 22.31 10.72
CA LEU A 757 21.54 23.44 9.88
C LEU A 757 22.16 24.76 10.37
N ASN A 758 23.38 25.04 9.93
CA ASN A 758 24.09 26.28 10.26
C ASN A 758 23.66 27.43 9.32
N ILE A 759 22.54 28.10 9.64
CA ILE A 759 22.00 29.23 8.86
C ILE A 759 22.25 30.56 9.61
N PRO A 760 23.09 31.47 9.08
CA PRO A 760 23.21 32.81 9.63
C PRO A 760 21.90 33.61 9.50
N ASN A 761 21.47 34.24 10.60
CA ASN A 761 20.30 35.14 10.72
C ASN A 761 18.89 34.51 10.75
N TYR A 762 18.75 33.24 11.15
CA TYR A 762 17.44 32.69 11.55
C TYR A 762 17.44 32.40 13.06
N ASP A 763 16.69 33.20 13.81
CA ASP A 763 16.71 33.17 15.28
C ASP A 763 15.96 31.94 15.85
N ASN A 764 14.99 31.38 15.11
CA ASN A 764 14.16 30.26 15.55
C ASN A 764 14.62 28.92 14.95
N ARG A 765 15.54 28.23 15.64
CA ARG A 765 15.92 26.85 15.34
C ARG A 765 15.05 25.93 16.18
N TYR A 766 14.41 24.95 15.55
CA TYR A 766 13.64 23.91 16.23
C TYR A 766 14.04 22.57 15.62
N ASN A 767 14.74 21.75 16.40
CA ASN A 767 15.02 20.36 16.05
C ASN A 767 14.03 19.48 16.82
N LYS A 768 13.67 18.34 16.24
CA LYS A 768 12.85 17.32 16.87
C LYS A 768 13.78 16.16 17.27
N PHE A 769 13.44 15.46 18.35
CA PHE A 769 14.24 14.32 18.80
C PHE A 769 13.35 13.09 19.02
N VAL A 770 13.98 11.91 18.95
CA VAL A 770 13.44 10.67 19.49
C VAL A 770 14.56 9.90 20.18
N THR A 771 14.30 9.42 21.40
CA THR A 771 15.31 8.89 22.32
C THR A 771 14.79 7.62 23.01
N LYS A 772 15.64 6.61 23.18
CA LYS A 772 15.39 5.39 23.97
C LYS A 772 16.21 5.40 25.26
N PHE A 773 15.58 5.01 26.36
CA PHE A 773 16.18 4.79 27.68
C PHE A 773 15.95 3.35 28.13
N ASP A 774 16.85 2.79 28.92
CA ASP A 774 16.62 1.51 29.59
C ASP A 774 15.70 1.63 30.82
N ASN A 775 15.40 0.48 31.42
CA ASN A 775 14.56 0.34 32.62
C ASN A 775 15.12 1.06 33.87
N GLU A 776 16.43 1.29 33.89
CA GLU A 776 17.15 2.05 34.92
C GLU A 776 17.23 3.56 34.59
N GLY A 777 16.77 3.97 33.40
CA GLY A 777 16.71 5.35 32.93
C GLY A 777 17.98 5.86 32.23
N ASN A 778 18.92 4.97 31.89
CA ASN A 778 20.11 5.34 31.11
C ASN A 778 19.75 5.50 29.63
N VAL A 779 20.32 6.50 28.96
CA VAL A 779 20.15 6.70 27.52
C VAL A 779 20.85 5.59 26.74
N ILE A 780 20.10 4.91 25.86
CA ILE A 780 20.61 3.88 24.94
C ILE A 780 20.98 4.49 23.59
N TRP A 781 20.08 5.27 23.00
CA TRP A 781 20.32 6.04 21.78
C TRP A 781 19.42 7.28 21.74
N ALA A 782 19.84 8.31 21.00
CA ALA A 782 19.06 9.52 20.74
C ALA A 782 19.32 9.97 19.30
N ASN A 783 18.27 10.37 18.57
CA ASN A 783 18.32 10.80 17.17
C ASN A 783 17.72 12.19 17.00
N SER A 784 18.32 13.02 16.13
CA SER A 784 17.78 14.33 15.74
C SER A 784 17.11 14.32 14.36
N ILE A 785 16.05 15.09 14.25
CA ILE A 785 15.36 15.44 13.01
C ILE A 785 15.33 16.97 12.91
N ASN A 786 15.92 17.52 11.87
CA ASN A 786 16.28 18.94 11.79
C ASN A 786 15.53 19.59 10.62
N GLU A 787 14.86 20.71 10.83
CA GLU A 787 14.04 21.38 9.80
C GLU A 787 14.56 22.79 9.50
N LEU A 788 14.62 23.18 8.21
CA LEU A 788 15.02 24.53 7.79
C LEU A 788 14.03 25.61 8.26
N LEU A 789 12.73 25.30 8.26
CA LEU A 789 11.66 26.15 8.78
C LEU A 789 10.86 25.38 9.83
N SER A 790 10.79 25.93 11.04
CA SER A 790 10.15 25.29 12.19
C SER A 790 8.68 24.95 11.95
N SER A 791 8.34 23.68 12.12
CA SER A 791 6.97 23.22 12.33
C SER A 791 6.77 22.72 13.78
N MET A 792 5.53 22.76 14.25
CA MET A 792 5.14 22.29 15.60
C MET A 792 4.22 21.08 15.46
N ASP A 793 4.60 19.95 16.05
CA ASP A 793 3.91 18.66 15.96
C ASP A 793 3.75 17.96 17.31
N TYR A 794 2.51 17.63 17.66
CA TYR A 794 2.15 16.97 18.91
C TYR A 794 2.37 15.44 18.84
N ASN A 795 1.74 14.70 19.75
CA ASN A 795 2.02 13.29 20.06
C ASN A 795 1.66 12.28 18.95
N GLN A 796 2.46 12.26 17.89
CA GLN A 796 2.34 11.43 16.71
C GLN A 796 3.46 10.37 16.68
N PHE A 797 3.56 9.50 17.68
CA PHE A 797 4.48 8.37 17.63
C PHE A 797 3.97 7.15 18.39
N ASP A 798 4.55 6.00 18.06
CA ASP A 798 4.27 4.72 18.70
C ASP A 798 5.46 3.76 18.56
N ILE A 799 5.42 2.65 19.29
CA ILE A 799 6.41 1.57 19.20
C ILE A 799 5.72 0.25 18.88
N ASP A 800 6.38 -0.63 18.13
CA ASP A 800 5.92 -2.00 17.96
C ASP A 800 6.42 -2.93 19.09
N HIS A 801 5.93 -4.17 19.08
CA HIS A 801 6.35 -5.23 20.00
C HIS A 801 7.81 -5.71 19.86
N GLN A 802 8.56 -5.29 18.83
CA GLN A 802 10.02 -5.46 18.78
C GLN A 802 10.75 -4.30 19.44
N GLY A 803 10.08 -3.16 19.63
CA GLY A 803 10.68 -1.91 20.07
C GLY A 803 11.22 -1.04 18.94
N ASN A 804 10.79 -1.27 17.69
CA ASN A 804 10.99 -0.30 16.59
C ASN A 804 10.09 0.91 16.83
N VAL A 805 10.53 2.09 16.39
CA VAL A 805 9.85 3.35 16.68
C VAL A 805 9.31 3.99 15.41
N TYR A 806 8.03 4.36 15.45
CA TYR A 806 7.31 4.98 14.35
C TYR A 806 6.95 6.41 14.73
N CYS A 807 7.60 7.38 14.11
CA CYS A 807 7.47 8.80 14.42
C CYS A 807 6.91 9.56 13.21
N GLY A 808 5.68 10.03 13.33
CA GLY A 808 5.05 10.93 12.37
C GLY A 808 5.38 12.38 12.65
N LEU A 809 5.47 13.19 11.60
CA LEU A 809 5.76 14.61 11.62
C LEU A 809 5.02 15.31 10.49
N ARG A 810 4.85 16.62 10.64
CA ARG A 810 4.63 17.57 9.55
C ARG A 810 5.95 18.29 9.29
N THR A 811 6.12 18.80 8.08
CA THR A 811 7.28 19.58 7.70
C THR A 811 6.85 20.74 6.80
N ARG A 812 7.66 21.80 6.74
CA ARG A 812 7.41 23.02 5.94
C ARG A 812 8.54 23.38 4.97
N ASP A 813 9.66 22.68 5.05
CA ASP A 813 10.85 22.89 4.22
C ASP A 813 11.72 21.62 4.29
N THR A 814 12.96 21.66 3.81
CA THR A 814 13.89 20.54 3.82
C THR A 814 14.09 20.02 5.24
N THR A 815 13.93 18.71 5.40
CA THR A 815 14.00 18.00 6.69
C THR A 815 15.14 16.99 6.65
N LEU A 816 16.09 17.08 7.58
CA LEU A 816 17.24 16.19 7.70
C LEU A 816 17.00 15.19 8.84
N ILE A 817 17.04 13.92 8.53
CA ILE A 817 16.80 12.82 9.47
C ILE A 817 18.16 12.14 9.72
N GLY A 818 18.80 12.51 10.84
CA GLY A 818 20.22 12.26 11.04
C GLY A 818 21.09 12.90 9.94
N GLU A 819 22.28 12.35 9.71
CA GLU A 819 23.14 12.67 8.56
C GLU A 819 22.79 11.83 7.31
N GLU A 820 21.84 10.90 7.42
CA GLU A 820 21.64 9.79 6.48
C GLU A 820 20.55 10.01 5.43
N TYR A 821 19.60 10.92 5.69
CA TYR A 821 18.48 11.20 4.77
C TYR A 821 18.04 12.66 4.79
N SER A 822 17.62 13.17 3.63
CA SER A 822 17.04 14.51 3.46
C SER A 822 15.73 14.43 2.67
N PHE A 823 14.63 14.86 3.28
CA PHE A 823 13.34 15.05 2.60
C PHE A 823 13.23 16.49 2.09
N GLY A 824 12.90 16.66 0.80
CA GLY A 824 12.57 17.96 0.20
C GLY A 824 11.06 18.16 0.16
N ASN A 825 10.57 19.25 0.74
CA ASN A 825 9.14 19.53 0.82
C ASN A 825 8.55 19.92 -0.55
N SER A 826 7.41 19.31 -0.89
CA SER A 826 6.69 19.50 -2.15
C SER A 826 5.53 20.49 -2.02
N GLY A 827 4.78 20.43 -0.90
CA GLY A 827 3.65 21.26 -0.56
C GLY A 827 3.96 22.42 0.39
N LEU A 828 2.94 22.85 1.15
CA LEU A 828 3.09 23.86 2.22
C LEU A 828 3.28 23.21 3.60
N ASN A 829 2.66 22.05 3.83
CA ASN A 829 2.71 21.31 5.09
C ASN A 829 2.72 19.79 4.86
N ASP A 830 3.64 19.27 4.04
CA ASP A 830 3.81 17.82 3.84
C ASP A 830 3.95 17.06 5.17
N LEU A 831 3.49 15.81 5.20
CA LEU A 831 3.62 14.91 6.34
C LEU A 831 4.66 13.84 6.04
N ILE A 832 5.38 13.38 7.06
CA ILE A 832 6.31 12.26 6.96
C ILE A 832 6.13 11.29 8.12
N VAL A 833 6.37 10.00 7.88
CA VAL A 833 6.43 8.96 8.90
C VAL A 833 7.80 8.29 8.82
N ILE A 834 8.50 8.29 9.94
CA ILE A 834 9.87 7.78 10.09
C ILE A 834 9.83 6.49 10.89
N LYS A 835 10.47 5.43 10.40
CA LYS A 835 10.72 4.20 11.17
C LYS A 835 12.19 4.14 11.60
N TYR A 836 12.42 3.98 12.90
CA TYR A 836 13.73 3.61 13.46
C TYR A 836 13.71 2.17 13.96
N THR A 837 14.84 1.46 13.84
CA THR A 837 15.02 0.12 14.42
C THR A 837 15.11 0.17 15.95
N THR A 838 15.10 -1.00 16.60
CA THR A 838 15.25 -1.12 18.06
C THR A 838 16.57 -0.51 18.59
N GLU A 839 17.60 -0.49 17.75
CA GLU A 839 18.94 0.07 17.94
C GLU A 839 19.04 1.56 17.56
N GLY A 840 17.95 2.16 17.07
CA GLY A 840 17.89 3.57 16.69
C GLY A 840 18.43 3.86 15.28
N GLN A 841 18.63 2.87 14.41
CA GLN A 841 19.03 3.11 13.02
C GLN A 841 17.84 3.52 12.17
N LEU A 842 18.03 4.40 11.17
CA LEU A 842 16.96 4.78 10.25
C LEU A 842 16.60 3.58 9.35
N SER A 843 15.31 3.20 9.32
CA SER A 843 14.82 2.08 8.51
C SER A 843 14.15 2.53 7.21
N TRP A 844 13.25 3.52 7.29
CA TRP A 844 12.61 4.16 6.14
C TRP A 844 11.93 5.49 6.52
N VAL A 845 11.58 6.28 5.51
CA VAL A 845 10.82 7.54 5.64
C VAL A 845 9.75 7.60 4.55
N ARG A 846 8.47 7.49 4.91
CA ARG A 846 7.35 7.62 3.97
C ARG A 846 6.76 9.02 4.02
N ALA A 847 6.46 9.60 2.87
CA ALA A 847 5.85 10.93 2.77
C ALA A 847 4.33 10.83 2.46
N ILE A 848 3.59 11.83 2.94
CA ILE A 848 2.24 12.17 2.50
C ILE A 848 2.28 13.63 2.05
N GLU A 849 2.22 13.85 0.74
CA GLU A 849 2.50 15.15 0.12
C GLU A 849 1.23 16.00 -0.01
N ASP A 850 1.35 17.30 0.25
CA ASP A 850 0.29 18.32 0.17
C ASP A 850 0.49 19.20 -1.07
N SER A 851 -0.49 20.03 -1.44
CA SER A 851 -0.23 21.06 -2.46
C SER A 851 0.49 22.27 -1.86
N LYS A 852 0.94 23.18 -2.73
CA LYS A 852 1.49 24.49 -2.34
C LYS A 852 0.43 25.50 -1.91
N ALA A 853 -0.86 25.18 -2.05
CA ALA A 853 -1.99 26.00 -1.62
C ALA A 853 -2.77 25.38 -0.44
N GLY A 854 -2.53 24.10 -0.15
CA GLY A 854 -3.18 23.31 0.89
C GLY A 854 -2.56 23.46 2.28
N SER A 855 -3.00 22.57 3.16
CA SER A 855 -2.34 22.29 4.44
C SER A 855 -2.75 20.89 4.90
N ALA A 856 -1.78 20.01 5.11
CA ALA A 856 -1.99 18.77 5.84
C ALA A 856 -1.59 18.88 7.33
N TRP A 857 -2.09 17.95 8.14
CA TRP A 857 -1.74 17.79 9.55
C TRP A 857 -1.95 16.34 10.00
N LEU A 858 -0.96 15.78 10.68
CA LEU A 858 -1.03 14.44 11.27
C LEU A 858 -1.53 14.52 12.73
N SER A 859 -2.55 13.75 13.09
CA SER A 859 -3.07 13.69 14.47
C SER A 859 -2.51 12.49 15.25
N SER A 860 -2.27 11.37 14.58
CA SER A 860 -1.87 10.13 15.25
C SER A 860 -1.02 9.24 14.35
N VAL A 861 -0.12 8.49 14.99
CA VAL A 861 0.60 7.33 14.44
C VAL A 861 0.43 6.20 15.45
N ARG A 862 0.06 5.00 14.99
CA ARG A 862 -0.04 3.79 15.83
C ARG A 862 0.56 2.59 15.12
N SER A 863 1.32 1.76 15.83
CA SER A 863 1.78 0.50 15.27
C SER A 863 0.65 -0.52 15.26
N GLY A 864 0.36 -1.10 14.10
CA GLY A 864 -0.58 -2.22 13.95
C GLY A 864 0.02 -3.58 14.35
N GLY A 865 1.31 -3.63 14.70
CA GLY A 865 2.10 -4.86 14.69
C GLY A 865 2.50 -5.27 13.27
N ASN A 866 3.33 -6.31 13.15
CA ASN A 866 3.77 -6.91 11.86
C ASN A 866 4.29 -5.91 10.80
N GLN A 867 4.94 -4.82 11.23
CA GLN A 867 5.43 -3.71 10.40
C GLN A 867 4.38 -2.76 9.79
N SER A 868 3.09 -2.92 10.12
CA SER A 868 2.02 -2.00 9.73
C SER A 868 1.88 -0.81 10.69
N VAL A 869 1.44 0.33 10.16
CA VAL A 869 1.35 1.62 10.85
C VAL A 869 0.07 2.34 10.44
N TYR A 870 -0.82 2.57 11.38
CA TYR A 870 -2.01 3.39 11.17
C TYR A 870 -1.67 4.86 11.37
N VAL A 871 -2.04 5.69 10.41
CA VAL A 871 -1.94 7.15 10.45
C VAL A 871 -3.34 7.77 10.42
N SER A 872 -3.53 8.92 11.05
CA SER A 872 -4.75 9.70 10.88
C SER A 872 -4.49 11.18 11.04
N GLY A 873 -5.31 12.02 10.40
CA GLY A 873 -5.11 13.45 10.38
C GLY A 873 -6.20 14.20 9.64
N TRP A 874 -5.85 15.38 9.14
CA TRP A 874 -6.70 16.18 8.26
C TRP A 874 -5.87 16.88 7.19
N PHE A 875 -6.52 17.26 6.09
CA PHE A 875 -5.93 18.12 5.06
C PHE A 875 -6.97 19.03 4.43
N ASN A 876 -6.54 20.02 3.66
CA ASN A 876 -7.39 20.76 2.73
C ASN A 876 -6.65 20.97 1.41
N ASP A 877 -7.39 21.20 0.32
CA ASP A 877 -6.88 21.27 -1.06
C ASP A 877 -6.46 19.90 -1.60
N TYR A 878 -5.31 19.35 -1.21
CA TYR A 878 -4.76 18.12 -1.79
C TYR A 878 -4.03 17.25 -0.75
N LEU A 879 -4.00 15.93 -0.95
CA LEU A 879 -3.16 15.01 -0.19
C LEU A 879 -2.80 13.77 -1.03
N ASN A 880 -1.53 13.38 -1.03
CA ASN A 880 -0.99 12.27 -1.82
C ASN A 880 -0.24 11.26 -0.94
N PHE A 881 -0.71 10.02 -0.91
CA PHE A 881 -0.08 8.88 -0.21
C PHE A 881 0.80 8.03 -1.17
N GLY A 882 1.38 8.65 -2.19
CA GLY A 882 2.15 8.00 -3.25
C GLY A 882 1.24 7.29 -4.27
N ASN A 883 0.58 6.21 -3.87
CA ASN A 883 -0.28 5.39 -4.73
C ASN A 883 -1.75 5.87 -4.80
N SER A 884 -2.11 6.91 -4.06
CA SER A 884 -3.47 7.45 -4.01
C SER A 884 -3.43 8.93 -3.66
N SER A 885 -4.13 9.75 -4.42
CA SER A 885 -4.25 11.18 -4.15
C SER A 885 -5.69 11.65 -4.11
N PHE A 886 -5.91 12.71 -3.35
CA PHE A 886 -7.23 13.19 -2.96
C PHE A 886 -7.28 14.70 -3.06
N GLU A 887 -8.31 15.24 -3.71
CA GLU A 887 -8.54 16.68 -3.83
C GLU A 887 -9.84 17.06 -3.10
N VAL A 888 -9.79 18.05 -2.21
CA VAL A 888 -10.89 18.43 -1.32
C VAL A 888 -11.03 19.95 -1.17
N ASN A 889 -12.23 20.45 -1.45
CA ASN A 889 -12.58 21.87 -1.33
C ASN A 889 -12.69 22.37 0.13
N THR A 890 -12.57 21.49 1.11
CA THR A 890 -12.77 21.76 2.55
C THR A 890 -11.81 20.95 3.40
N LYS A 891 -11.59 21.37 4.64
CA LYS A 891 -10.75 20.67 5.61
C LYS A 891 -11.34 19.30 5.98
N THR A 892 -10.80 18.24 5.39
CA THR A 892 -11.33 16.86 5.41
C THR A 892 -10.45 15.97 6.29
N GLY A 893 -11.07 15.04 7.02
CA GLY A 893 -10.35 14.06 7.83
C GLY A 893 -9.89 12.86 7.00
N PHE A 894 -8.74 12.30 7.34
CA PHE A 894 -8.23 11.07 6.74
C PHE A 894 -7.84 10.06 7.82
N ILE A 895 -7.94 8.79 7.44
CA ILE A 895 -7.23 7.66 8.07
C ILE A 895 -6.45 6.99 6.94
N GLY A 896 -5.22 6.58 7.23
CA GLY A 896 -4.30 5.90 6.34
C GLY A 896 -3.73 4.65 7.04
N LEU A 897 -3.42 3.61 6.26
CA LEU A 897 -2.52 2.54 6.68
C LEU A 897 -1.21 2.67 5.90
N MET A 898 -0.11 2.23 6.49
CA MET A 898 1.22 2.18 5.88
C MET A 898 1.97 0.95 6.38
N GLY A 899 2.44 0.07 5.51
CA GLY A 899 3.34 -1.01 5.94
C GLY A 899 4.15 -1.69 4.84
N GLU A 900 5.03 -2.60 5.27
CA GLU A 900 5.34 -3.81 4.50
C GLU A 900 4.30 -4.84 4.94
N SER A 901 3.27 -5.10 4.14
CA SER A 901 2.17 -5.94 4.62
C SER A 901 2.63 -7.40 4.70
N ASN A 902 2.44 -7.99 5.89
CA ASN A 902 2.34 -9.44 6.00
C ASN A 902 0.85 -9.78 6.03
N SER A 903 0.25 -9.90 4.84
CA SER A 903 -1.06 -10.53 4.55
C SER A 903 -2.06 -10.62 5.72
N ILE A 904 -2.84 -9.56 5.93
CA ILE A 904 -4.02 -9.60 6.83
C ILE A 904 -5.23 -10.12 6.03
N THR A 905 -5.61 -11.37 6.27
CA THR A 905 -6.80 -11.97 5.63
C THR A 905 -8.10 -11.37 6.19
N LEU A 906 -8.95 -10.87 5.30
CA LEU A 906 -10.28 -10.33 5.64
C LEU A 906 -11.28 -11.44 6.00
N TYR A 907 -12.20 -11.10 6.91
CA TYR A 907 -13.48 -11.80 7.04
C TYR A 907 -14.62 -10.79 6.91
N ASP A 908 -15.24 -10.77 5.73
CA ASP A 908 -16.49 -10.04 5.55
C ASP A 908 -17.67 -10.86 6.09
N ARG A 909 -18.71 -10.16 6.55
CA ARG A 909 -19.81 -10.76 7.33
C ARG A 909 -21.10 -10.80 6.51
N ASN A 910 -21.47 -11.97 5.96
CA ASN A 910 -22.82 -12.53 6.16
C ASN A 910 -23.05 -13.96 5.61
N THR A 911 -23.55 -14.80 6.52
CA THR A 911 -24.48 -15.93 6.32
C THR A 911 -24.42 -16.79 5.04
N ASP A 912 -23.79 -17.96 5.14
CA ASP A 912 -24.36 -19.25 4.68
C ASP A 912 -23.72 -20.41 5.47
N GLN A 913 -24.48 -21.09 6.34
CA GLN A 913 -23.99 -22.26 7.09
C GLN A 913 -24.40 -23.58 6.43
N PHE A 914 -23.47 -24.53 6.35
CA PHE A 914 -23.74 -25.88 5.90
C PHE A 914 -24.62 -26.66 6.90
N MET A 915 -25.84 -27.03 6.49
CA MET A 915 -26.81 -27.71 7.34
C MET A 915 -26.74 -29.24 7.19
N PHE A 916 -26.59 -29.94 8.32
CA PHE A 916 -26.55 -31.40 8.42
C PHE A 916 -27.08 -31.87 9.78
N ASP A 917 -27.53 -33.13 9.90
CA ASP A 917 -27.97 -33.75 11.15
C ASP A 917 -27.08 -34.92 11.60
N LEU A 918 -27.14 -35.22 12.90
CA LEU A 918 -26.40 -36.31 13.56
C LEU A 918 -27.38 -37.29 14.23
N PHE A 919 -27.34 -38.55 13.80
CA PHE A 919 -28.16 -39.63 14.36
C PHE A 919 -27.26 -40.64 15.08
N PRO A 920 -27.25 -40.67 16.42
CA PRO A 920 -26.47 -41.65 17.17
C PRO A 920 -27.15 -43.03 17.18
N ASN A 921 -26.35 -44.09 17.01
CA ASN A 921 -26.75 -45.48 17.20
C ASN A 921 -26.04 -46.08 18.43
N PRO A 922 -26.70 -46.12 19.61
CA PRO A 922 -26.08 -46.62 20.84
C PRO A 922 -25.76 -48.12 20.85
N ALA A 923 -26.39 -48.92 19.98
CA ALA A 923 -26.18 -50.37 19.95
C ALA A 923 -24.84 -50.72 19.30
N ASP A 924 -24.53 -50.07 18.17
CA ASP A 924 -23.30 -50.30 17.40
C ASP A 924 -22.19 -49.27 17.70
N LYS A 925 -22.43 -48.34 18.65
CA LYS A 925 -21.52 -47.26 19.07
C LYS A 925 -20.98 -46.43 17.90
N SER A 926 -21.89 -45.99 17.03
CA SER A 926 -21.59 -45.16 15.87
C SER A 926 -22.54 -43.97 15.77
N ILE A 927 -22.18 -42.98 14.95
CA ILE A 927 -23.05 -41.86 14.56
C ILE A 927 -23.18 -41.83 13.04
N THR A 928 -24.37 -41.49 12.55
CA THR A 928 -24.61 -41.24 11.13
C THR A 928 -24.82 -39.74 10.91
N VAL A 929 -24.05 -39.18 9.98
CA VAL A 929 -24.14 -37.80 9.49
C VAL A 929 -25.03 -37.81 8.24
N GLN A 930 -26.00 -36.92 8.18
CA GLN A 930 -26.86 -36.76 7.00
C GLN A 930 -26.95 -35.28 6.61
N ALA A 931 -26.56 -34.94 5.37
CA ALA A 931 -26.72 -33.58 4.84
C ALA A 931 -28.19 -33.30 4.49
N THR A 932 -28.68 -32.09 4.77
CA THR A 932 -30.10 -31.74 4.57
C THR A 932 -30.41 -30.99 3.26
N ASP A 933 -29.43 -30.29 2.67
CA ASP A 933 -29.61 -29.60 1.39
C ASP A 933 -29.15 -30.47 0.21
N GLY A 934 -30.14 -30.83 -0.63
CA GLY A 934 -30.21 -32.12 -1.33
C GLY A 934 -29.26 -32.42 -2.50
N LEU A 935 -28.16 -31.69 -2.68
CA LEU A 935 -27.15 -31.94 -3.72
C LEU A 935 -25.69 -31.71 -3.27
N SER A 936 -25.40 -31.65 -1.96
CA SER A 936 -24.05 -31.39 -1.44
C SER A 936 -23.30 -32.67 -1.02
N GLU A 937 -22.15 -32.93 -1.64
CA GLU A 937 -21.28 -34.06 -1.27
C GLU A 937 -20.44 -33.73 -0.03
N ILE A 938 -20.44 -34.65 0.95
CA ILE A 938 -19.55 -34.54 2.10
C ILE A 938 -18.12 -34.87 1.64
N THR A 939 -17.22 -33.91 1.79
CA THR A 939 -15.79 -34.03 1.44
C THR A 939 -14.92 -34.42 2.63
N GLY A 940 -15.48 -34.41 3.84
CA GLY A 940 -14.78 -34.90 5.03
C GLY A 940 -15.48 -34.63 6.35
N TYR A 941 -14.81 -35.03 7.44
CA TYR A 941 -15.19 -34.68 8.81
C TYR A 941 -13.97 -34.52 9.72
N GLN A 942 -14.18 -33.82 10.84
CA GLN A 942 -13.24 -33.68 11.95
C GLN A 942 -14.02 -33.81 13.27
N ILE A 943 -13.46 -34.51 14.27
CA ILE A 943 -14.01 -34.61 15.63
C ILE A 943 -12.97 -34.08 16.60
N THR A 944 -13.36 -33.13 17.45
CA THR A 944 -12.53 -32.56 18.53
C THR A 944 -13.14 -32.83 19.89
N ASP A 945 -12.30 -32.92 20.92
CA ASP A 945 -12.74 -32.87 22.32
C ASP A 945 -12.99 -31.41 22.77
N VAL A 946 -13.53 -31.22 23.99
CA VAL A 946 -13.86 -29.87 24.52
C VAL A 946 -12.68 -28.91 24.65
N THR A 947 -11.42 -29.39 24.57
CA THR A 947 -10.24 -28.52 24.58
C THR A 947 -9.78 -28.14 23.17
N GLY A 948 -10.56 -28.47 22.13
CA GLY A 948 -10.23 -28.21 20.73
C GLY A 948 -9.23 -29.21 20.12
N ARG A 949 -8.79 -30.21 20.88
CA ARG A 949 -7.81 -31.19 20.38
C ARG A 949 -8.52 -32.17 19.44
N GLN A 950 -7.95 -32.36 18.24
CA GLN A 950 -8.48 -33.31 17.26
C GLN A 950 -8.33 -34.75 17.76
N VAL A 951 -9.46 -35.47 17.79
CA VAL A 951 -9.57 -36.88 18.18
C VAL A 951 -9.64 -37.78 16.94
N SER A 952 -10.27 -37.31 15.87
CA SER A 952 -10.33 -37.99 14.57
C SER A 952 -10.58 -36.99 13.44
N ALA A 953 -10.14 -37.30 12.22
CA ALA A 953 -10.50 -36.58 11.01
C ALA A 953 -10.37 -37.49 9.78
N LYS A 954 -11.11 -37.17 8.72
CA LYS A 954 -10.98 -37.84 7.42
C LYS A 954 -11.44 -36.89 6.31
N THR A 955 -10.65 -36.78 5.25
CA THR A 955 -10.98 -36.03 4.03
C THR A 955 -10.97 -36.99 2.84
N GLN A 956 -12.02 -36.97 2.03
CA GLN A 956 -12.17 -37.81 0.84
C GLN A 956 -13.26 -37.22 -0.06
N THR A 957 -13.02 -37.15 -1.36
CA THR A 957 -14.04 -36.79 -2.36
C THR A 957 -15.17 -37.82 -2.36
N ASN A 958 -16.41 -37.32 -2.40
CA ASN A 958 -17.64 -38.08 -2.60
C ASN A 958 -17.91 -39.15 -1.51
N LEU A 959 -17.81 -38.79 -0.23
CA LEU A 959 -18.38 -39.63 0.83
C LEU A 959 -19.91 -39.71 0.67
N ALA A 960 -20.46 -40.91 0.82
CA ALA A 960 -21.90 -41.14 0.66
C ALA A 960 -22.72 -40.20 1.57
N PRO A 961 -23.89 -39.71 1.12
CA PRO A 961 -24.67 -38.66 1.83
C PRO A 961 -25.16 -39.07 3.24
N ASN A 962 -25.07 -40.36 3.58
CA ASN A 962 -25.22 -40.89 4.93
C ASN A 962 -23.86 -41.45 5.40
N LEU A 963 -23.01 -40.60 5.97
CA LEU A 963 -21.68 -40.98 6.43
C LEU A 963 -21.75 -41.54 7.87
N THR A 964 -21.37 -42.80 8.06
CA THR A 964 -21.29 -43.40 9.40
C THR A 964 -19.87 -43.33 9.96
N ILE A 965 -19.74 -42.86 11.20
CA ILE A 965 -18.48 -42.71 11.94
C ILE A 965 -18.54 -43.61 13.19
N ASP A 966 -17.55 -44.49 13.35
CA ASP A 966 -17.38 -45.31 14.55
C ASP A 966 -16.83 -44.43 15.70
N ILE A 967 -17.49 -44.47 16.85
CA ILE A 967 -17.12 -43.73 18.07
C ILE A 967 -16.87 -44.68 19.26
N SER A 968 -16.78 -46.00 19.02
CA SER A 968 -16.68 -47.04 20.05
C SER A 968 -15.43 -46.95 20.93
N ALA A 969 -14.37 -46.32 20.42
CA ALA A 969 -13.11 -46.07 21.12
C ALA A 969 -13.10 -44.76 21.94
N TYR A 970 -14.14 -43.93 21.84
CA TYR A 970 -14.17 -42.62 22.52
C TYR A 970 -14.72 -42.78 23.96
N PRO A 971 -14.05 -42.22 24.99
CA PRO A 971 -14.58 -42.17 26.34
C PRO A 971 -15.91 -41.42 26.45
N ALA A 972 -16.65 -41.65 27.54
CA ALA A 972 -17.80 -40.81 27.89
C ALA A 972 -17.35 -39.36 28.09
N GLY A 973 -18.04 -38.41 27.45
CA GLY A 973 -17.58 -37.05 27.31
C GLY A 973 -18.36 -36.23 26.27
N VAL A 974 -17.95 -34.99 26.09
CA VAL A 974 -18.52 -34.07 25.10
C VAL A 974 -17.51 -33.87 23.97
N TYR A 975 -18.01 -33.88 22.74
CA TYR A 975 -17.22 -33.74 21.52
C TYR A 975 -17.91 -32.78 20.55
N TYR A 976 -17.15 -32.22 19.60
CA TYR A 976 -17.69 -31.45 18.49
C TYR A 976 -17.35 -32.15 17.18
N VAL A 977 -18.33 -32.23 16.28
CA VAL A 977 -18.21 -32.84 14.96
C VAL A 977 -18.35 -31.74 13.92
N LYS A 978 -17.27 -31.48 13.17
CA LYS A 978 -17.25 -30.59 12.01
C LYS A 978 -17.35 -31.42 10.73
N ILE A 979 -18.24 -31.03 9.83
CA ILE A 979 -18.44 -31.66 8.52
C ILE A 979 -18.06 -30.65 7.44
N TYR A 980 -17.40 -31.13 6.38
CA TYR A 980 -16.98 -30.33 5.23
C TYR A 980 -17.75 -30.77 3.99
N SER A 981 -18.13 -29.82 3.14
CA SER A 981 -18.55 -30.02 1.75
C SER A 981 -17.53 -29.38 0.81
N GLN A 982 -17.75 -29.43 -0.51
CA GLN A 982 -16.87 -28.74 -1.47
C GLN A 982 -16.89 -27.20 -1.34
N LYS A 983 -17.96 -26.61 -0.77
CA LYS A 983 -18.16 -25.14 -0.76
C LYS A 983 -18.39 -24.52 0.62
N SER A 984 -18.54 -25.32 1.67
CA SER A 984 -18.90 -24.85 3.01
C SER A 984 -18.61 -25.88 4.11
N SER A 985 -18.70 -25.48 5.38
CA SER A 985 -18.57 -26.41 6.51
C SER A 985 -19.54 -26.06 7.66
N GLY A 986 -19.88 -27.06 8.48
CA GLY A 986 -20.80 -26.90 9.61
C GLY A 986 -20.31 -27.67 10.84
N VAL A 987 -20.78 -27.30 12.03
CA VAL A 987 -20.37 -27.93 13.31
C VAL A 987 -21.58 -28.28 14.18
N LYS A 988 -21.63 -29.49 14.75
CA LYS A 988 -22.62 -29.91 15.76
C LYS A 988 -21.96 -30.58 16.97
N LYS A 989 -22.64 -30.51 18.12
CA LYS A 989 -22.21 -31.08 19.40
C LYS A 989 -22.66 -32.55 19.52
N LEU A 990 -21.77 -33.40 20.04
CA LEU A 990 -22.01 -34.80 20.39
C LEU A 990 -21.77 -35.02 21.89
N VAL A 991 -22.55 -35.88 22.52
CA VAL A 991 -22.39 -36.30 23.91
C VAL A 991 -22.40 -37.82 23.97
N ILE A 992 -21.38 -38.41 24.60
CA ILE A 992 -21.22 -39.84 24.83
C ILE A 992 -21.36 -40.07 26.34
N HIS A 993 -22.20 -41.04 26.73
CA HIS A 993 -22.55 -41.36 28.12
C HIS A 993 -21.88 -42.64 28.61
#